data_AF-A0A7V5FV48-F1
#
_entry.id   AF-A0A7V5FV48-F1
#
_cell.length_a   1.000
_cell.length_b   1.000
_cell.length_c   1.000
_cell.angle_alpha   90.00
_cell.angle_beta   90.00
_cell.angle_gamma   90.00
#
_symmetry.space_group_name_H-M   'P 1'
#
loop_
_entity.id
_entity.type
_entity.pdbx_description
1 polymer ?
#
loop_
_entity_poly.entity_id
_entity_poly.type
_entity_poly.pdbx_seq_one_letter_code
_entity_poly.pdbx_strand_id
1 'polypeptide(L)'
;QSIQRVTDSKVWVCGVAQLLLLTLITALYALPGLAILDWMAGHVNWTRPDYLQIGDLSSLAIVLSLVFSLAVPVVMKWVLLGRVKPGIYPLWGWFFLRFWLVDKMAAMAPLAFFSGTPMLSAYYRLLGARIGKNVILASPLLHLPDLVIIGHGTAINTGSHIFCYHVQNNRLHIAPVHIGKDCVIGSSSVLMPGAQMEDAAVLGDQSLLGTEERIPANGVWRGSPARLDARAGNRKNSLSEVGLGRPGQWLYFCCGILLFSLVPLAASFPAIVGVLAGYQIFGDYGLLVSAPFAGLSFVFCLHGLIVLLKKVVLPATSSGRYPVASLLYIRKWFVDRLMELSLGMSNSLYATLYLSPFLRLMGAKIGRLAEISTISHITPDLLEIGDESFVADIAHVGPTVVANGLFTLAPVRIGRRSFIGNAALVPGGTTVGKNALIGVLSVPPGSEVPAETTWLGSPPLHLPEREQSKFFPEHFTFAPTRNLYIRRLCYEYFRVTLPATLAFIGVTVLGQFALHLLAGFSLMAAALLLALAAVVMGVCLTAVVAGLKWLLIGTYRPRIRPMWSAFVWRSELITALYENVVVTWLLARLTGTPFMALVLRLFGVKIGSRCFLETTFMTEFDLVEIGDDCCIGLACSLQTHLFEDRVMKMSRLRIGDSCSIGPRAVILYDAILEQEVTLDALSLVMKGETLAAATCWHGSPARNR
;
A
#
# COMPACT_ATOMS: atom_id res chain seq x y z
N GLN A 1 23.08 -5.72 21.33
CA GLN A 1 22.31 -6.50 22.34
C GLN A 1 22.20 -7.93 21.81
N SER A 2 22.44 -8.96 22.63
CA SER A 2 22.42 -10.36 22.18
C SER A 2 21.04 -10.79 21.66
N ILE A 3 21.00 -11.45 20.50
CA ILE A 3 19.77 -12.00 19.89
C ILE A 3 19.14 -13.01 20.84
N GLN A 4 17.83 -12.87 21.07
CA GLN A 4 17.08 -13.88 21.81
C GLN A 4 16.80 -15.06 20.88
N ARG A 5 17.48 -16.20 21.11
CA ARG A 5 17.15 -17.45 20.43
C ARG A 5 15.78 -17.93 20.89
N VAL A 6 14.85 -18.03 19.95
CA VAL A 6 13.51 -18.58 20.19
C VAL A 6 13.51 -20.04 19.72
N THR A 7 12.84 -20.93 20.43
CA THR A 7 12.70 -22.33 20.00
C THR A 7 11.65 -22.46 18.91
N ASP A 8 11.86 -23.33 17.93
CA ASP A 8 10.89 -23.60 16.85
C ASP A 8 9.50 -23.95 17.38
N SER A 9 9.43 -24.74 18.45
CA SER A 9 8.17 -25.13 19.10
C SER A 9 7.32 -23.91 19.50
N LYS A 10 7.95 -22.86 20.04
CA LYS A 10 7.26 -21.65 20.49
C LYS A 10 6.72 -20.85 19.30
N VAL A 11 7.50 -20.76 18.23
CA VAL A 11 7.08 -20.11 16.97
C VAL A 11 5.86 -20.83 16.38
N TRP A 12 5.91 -22.16 16.28
CA TRP A 12 4.83 -22.96 15.70
C TRP A 12 3.58 -23.00 16.58
N VAL A 13 3.71 -23.08 17.91
CA VAL A 13 2.56 -22.98 18.82
C VAL A 13 1.87 -21.62 18.67
N CYS A 14 2.64 -20.53 18.63
CA CYS A 14 2.10 -19.20 18.33
C CYS A 14 1.44 -19.17 16.95
N GLY A 15 2.09 -19.76 15.93
CA GLY A 15 1.55 -19.89 14.58
C GLY A 15 0.19 -20.58 14.54
N VAL A 16 0.06 -21.76 15.12
CA VAL A 16 -1.22 -22.50 15.16
C VAL A 16 -2.31 -21.66 15.84
N ALA A 17 -1.99 -20.98 16.95
CA ALA A 17 -2.92 -20.06 17.59
C ALA A 17 -3.31 -18.90 16.66
N GLN A 18 -2.35 -18.30 15.95
CA GLN A 18 -2.59 -17.26 14.95
C GLN A 18 -3.54 -17.75 13.84
N LEU A 19 -3.34 -18.95 13.31
CA LEU A 19 -4.19 -19.52 12.25
C LEU A 19 -5.64 -19.72 12.72
N LEU A 20 -5.82 -20.31 13.90
CA LEU A 20 -7.16 -20.48 14.49
C LEU A 20 -7.86 -19.14 14.70
N LEU A 21 -7.12 -18.14 15.18
CA LEU A 21 -7.65 -16.80 15.40
C LEU A 21 -7.98 -16.08 14.07
N LEU A 22 -7.22 -16.29 12.99
CA LEU A 22 -7.57 -15.77 11.65
C LEU A 22 -8.88 -16.36 11.15
N THR A 23 -9.09 -17.65 11.34
CA THR A 23 -10.35 -18.30 10.98
C THR A 23 -11.51 -17.71 11.79
N LEU A 24 -11.33 -17.51 13.10
CA LEU A 24 -12.33 -16.89 13.95
C LEU A 24 -12.65 -15.44 13.54
N ILE A 25 -11.62 -14.63 13.25
CA ILE A 25 -11.81 -13.26 12.75
C ILE A 25 -12.55 -13.28 11.43
N THR A 26 -12.15 -14.14 10.50
CA THR A 26 -12.79 -14.23 9.19
C THR A 26 -14.27 -14.59 9.33
N ALA A 27 -14.60 -15.51 10.24
CA ALA A 27 -15.99 -15.85 10.55
C ALA A 27 -16.74 -14.65 11.15
N LEU A 28 -16.13 -13.96 12.11
CA LEU A 28 -16.71 -12.78 12.75
C LEU A 28 -17.05 -11.69 11.73
N TYR A 29 -16.14 -11.39 10.79
CA TYR A 29 -16.35 -10.38 9.75
C TYR A 29 -17.32 -10.83 8.65
N ALA A 30 -17.56 -12.13 8.49
CA ALA A 30 -18.56 -12.64 7.54
C ALA A 30 -20.01 -12.53 8.08
N LEU A 31 -20.20 -12.42 9.39
CA LEU A 31 -21.52 -12.46 10.02
C LEU A 31 -22.52 -11.41 9.50
N PRO A 32 -22.18 -10.12 9.34
CA PRO A 32 -23.15 -9.13 8.85
C PRO A 32 -23.67 -9.47 7.44
N GLY A 33 -22.76 -9.89 6.55
CA GLY A 33 -23.11 -10.30 5.20
C GLY A 33 -23.94 -11.59 5.18
N LEU A 34 -23.56 -12.59 5.99
CA LEU A 34 -24.29 -13.85 6.09
C LEU A 34 -25.68 -13.69 6.69
N ALA A 35 -25.85 -12.84 7.71
CA ALA A 35 -27.14 -12.60 8.33
C ALA A 35 -28.14 -12.00 7.33
N ILE A 36 -27.68 -11.08 6.48
CA ILE A 36 -28.51 -10.50 5.43
C ILE A 36 -28.77 -11.51 4.31
N LEU A 37 -27.75 -12.29 3.93
CA LEU A 37 -27.93 -13.34 2.93
C LEU A 37 -28.94 -14.40 3.37
N ASP A 38 -28.89 -14.83 4.63
CA ASP A 38 -29.85 -15.76 5.26
C ASP A 38 -31.26 -15.19 5.26
N TRP A 39 -31.39 -13.92 5.66
CA TRP A 39 -32.66 -13.22 5.62
C TRP A 39 -33.21 -13.14 4.19
N MET A 40 -32.38 -12.78 3.21
CA MET A 40 -32.75 -12.71 1.79
C MET A 40 -33.17 -14.07 1.25
N ALA A 41 -32.46 -15.14 1.61
CA ALA A 41 -32.79 -16.50 1.18
C ALA A 41 -34.20 -16.92 1.62
N GLY A 42 -34.63 -16.53 2.83
CA GLY A 42 -35.96 -16.85 3.37
C GLY A 42 -37.11 -15.93 2.95
N HIS A 43 -36.83 -14.68 2.58
CA HIS A 43 -37.87 -13.64 2.41
C HIS A 43 -37.97 -13.05 1.00
N VAL A 44 -36.95 -13.20 0.15
CA VAL A 44 -36.98 -12.71 -1.24
C VAL A 44 -37.60 -13.77 -2.13
N ASN A 45 -38.58 -13.38 -2.94
CA ASN A 45 -39.14 -14.27 -3.95
C ASN A 45 -38.18 -14.37 -5.16
N TRP A 46 -37.29 -15.36 -5.15
CA TRP A 46 -36.31 -15.56 -6.22
C TRP A 46 -36.91 -15.93 -7.59
N THR A 47 -38.20 -16.32 -7.65
CA THR A 47 -38.90 -16.55 -8.93
C THR A 47 -39.38 -15.25 -9.59
N ARG A 48 -39.60 -14.20 -8.79
CA ARG A 48 -39.97 -12.85 -9.21
C ARG A 48 -39.24 -11.84 -8.33
N PRO A 49 -37.92 -11.70 -8.49
CA PRO A 49 -37.10 -10.91 -7.58
C PRO A 49 -37.50 -9.44 -7.63
N ASP A 50 -37.76 -8.86 -6.46
CA ASP A 50 -37.84 -7.41 -6.31
C ASP A 50 -36.42 -6.85 -6.22
N TYR A 51 -35.93 -6.32 -7.35
CA TYR A 51 -34.59 -5.76 -7.45
C TYR A 51 -34.38 -4.53 -6.56
N LEU A 52 -35.43 -3.78 -6.22
CA LEU A 52 -35.32 -2.64 -5.30
C LEU A 52 -35.07 -3.15 -3.88
N GLN A 53 -35.86 -4.13 -3.44
CA GLN A 53 -35.67 -4.78 -2.14
C GLN A 53 -34.26 -5.39 -2.01
N ILE A 54 -33.78 -6.09 -3.04
CA ILE A 54 -32.42 -6.66 -3.08
C ILE A 54 -31.35 -5.57 -2.98
N GLY A 55 -31.55 -4.45 -3.70
CA GLY A 55 -30.65 -3.30 -3.67
C GLY A 55 -30.58 -2.65 -2.29
N ASP A 56 -31.73 -2.46 -1.64
CA ASP A 56 -31.82 -1.87 -0.29
C ASP A 56 -31.11 -2.75 0.74
N LEU A 57 -31.33 -4.07 0.70
CA LEU A 57 -30.69 -5.02 1.61
C LEU A 57 -29.19 -5.13 1.37
N SER A 58 -28.76 -5.12 0.12
CA SER A 58 -27.33 -5.11 -0.24
C SER A 58 -26.65 -3.85 0.28
N SER A 59 -27.32 -2.70 0.15
CA SER A 59 -26.83 -1.43 0.69
C SER A 59 -26.75 -1.45 2.21
N LEU A 60 -27.77 -2.01 2.89
CA LEU A 60 -27.75 -2.22 4.33
C LEU A 60 -26.60 -3.14 4.74
N ALA A 61 -26.31 -4.21 3.99
CA ALA A 61 -25.20 -5.11 4.27
C ALA A 61 -23.85 -4.41 4.23
N ILE A 62 -23.65 -3.53 3.24
CA ILE A 62 -22.43 -2.73 3.13
C ILE A 62 -22.30 -1.79 4.32
N VAL A 63 -23.38 -1.08 4.69
CA VAL A 63 -23.37 -0.16 5.83
C VAL A 63 -23.09 -0.91 7.14
N LEU A 64 -23.75 -2.04 7.38
CA LEU A 64 -23.51 -2.86 8.57
C LEU A 64 -22.09 -3.41 8.58
N SER A 65 -21.57 -3.91 7.46
CA SER A 65 -20.19 -4.40 7.35
C SER A 65 -19.17 -3.30 7.59
N LEU A 66 -19.44 -2.08 7.11
CA LEU A 66 -18.60 -0.89 7.37
C LEU A 66 -18.61 -0.54 8.86
N VAL A 67 -19.78 -0.42 9.49
CA VAL A 67 -19.90 -0.13 10.92
C VAL A 67 -19.20 -1.22 11.74
N PHE A 68 -19.40 -2.48 11.38
CA PHE A 68 -18.83 -3.62 12.06
C PHE A 68 -17.30 -3.65 11.94
N SER A 69 -16.76 -3.44 10.73
CA SER A 69 -15.31 -3.40 10.49
C SER A 69 -14.61 -2.26 11.22
N LEU A 70 -15.32 -1.17 11.52
CA LEU A 70 -14.82 -0.07 12.35
C LEU A 70 -14.94 -0.35 13.85
N ALA A 71 -16.05 -0.95 14.29
CA ALA A 71 -16.33 -1.19 15.71
C ALA A 71 -15.50 -2.33 16.31
N VAL A 72 -15.34 -3.45 15.58
CA VAL A 72 -14.64 -4.64 16.08
C VAL A 72 -13.21 -4.33 16.53
N PRO A 73 -12.36 -3.62 15.77
CA PRO A 73 -11.00 -3.31 16.21
C PRO A 73 -10.97 -2.46 17.49
N VAL A 74 -11.92 -1.52 17.65
CA VAL A 74 -12.01 -0.69 18.86
C VAL A 74 -12.33 -1.56 20.07
N VAL A 75 -13.38 -2.37 19.98
CA VAL A 75 -13.79 -3.26 21.07
C VAL A 75 -12.66 -4.24 21.41
N MET A 76 -12.11 -4.91 20.40
CA MET A 76 -11.08 -5.93 20.58
C MET A 76 -9.77 -5.36 21.11
N LYS A 77 -9.40 -4.13 20.73
CA LYS A 77 -8.25 -3.43 21.33
C LYS A 77 -8.41 -3.31 22.84
N TRP A 78 -9.56 -2.83 23.31
CA TRP A 78 -9.79 -2.62 24.74
C TRP A 78 -9.95 -3.93 25.53
N VAL A 79 -10.59 -4.95 24.94
CA VAL A 79 -10.76 -6.26 25.55
C VAL A 79 -9.44 -7.03 25.62
N LEU A 80 -8.66 -7.05 24.54
CA LEU A 80 -7.47 -7.90 24.42
C LEU A 80 -6.20 -7.22 24.89
N LEU A 81 -6.00 -5.93 24.61
CA LEU A 81 -4.77 -5.20 24.96
C LEU A 81 -4.94 -4.23 26.13
N GLY A 82 -6.14 -3.66 26.30
CA GLY A 82 -6.38 -2.62 27.29
C GLY A 82 -5.56 -1.37 26.98
N ARG A 83 -4.84 -0.85 27.99
CA ARG A 83 -3.82 0.19 27.80
C ARG A 83 -2.45 -0.47 27.67
N VAL A 84 -1.83 -0.32 26.51
CA VAL A 84 -0.49 -0.87 26.27
C VAL A 84 0.53 -0.10 27.09
N LYS A 85 1.48 -0.82 27.71
CA LYS A 85 2.61 -0.23 28.43
C LYS A 85 3.83 -0.19 27.51
N PRO A 86 4.60 0.91 27.50
CA PRO A 86 5.92 0.92 26.88
C PRO A 86 6.83 -0.15 27.49
N GLY A 87 7.67 -0.76 26.67
CA GLY A 87 8.57 -1.82 27.12
C GLY A 87 9.00 -2.75 26.00
N ILE A 88 9.76 -3.78 26.38
CA ILE A 88 10.26 -4.80 25.47
C ILE A 88 9.54 -6.11 25.79
N TYR A 89 8.86 -6.67 24.78
CA TYR A 89 8.08 -7.88 24.90
C TYR A 89 8.72 -9.01 24.08
N PRO A 90 8.64 -10.27 24.54
CA PRO A 90 9.13 -11.39 23.77
C PRO A 90 8.29 -11.57 22.50
N LEU A 91 8.96 -11.68 21.36
CA LEU A 91 8.32 -12.12 20.12
C LEU A 91 7.79 -13.55 20.31
N TRP A 92 6.69 -13.87 19.62
CA TRP A 92 6.00 -15.18 19.74
C TRP A 92 5.47 -15.49 21.15
N GLY A 93 5.34 -14.48 22.02
CA GLY A 93 4.73 -14.60 23.35
C GLY A 93 3.24 -14.27 23.36
N TRP A 94 2.60 -14.43 24.52
CA TRP A 94 1.17 -14.14 24.71
C TRP A 94 0.79 -12.68 24.42
N PHE A 95 1.64 -11.73 24.80
CA PHE A 95 1.42 -10.32 24.47
C PHE A 95 1.50 -10.09 22.96
N PHE A 96 2.54 -10.63 22.30
CA PHE A 96 2.69 -10.53 20.85
C PHE A 96 1.48 -11.12 20.10
N LEU A 97 0.96 -12.28 20.50
CA LEU A 97 -0.21 -12.89 19.88
C LEU A 97 -1.44 -11.97 19.91
N ARG A 98 -1.75 -11.38 21.07
CA ARG A 98 -2.87 -10.44 21.22
C ARG A 98 -2.63 -9.14 20.45
N PHE A 99 -1.39 -8.64 20.46
CA PHE A 99 -0.99 -7.46 19.71
C PHE A 99 -1.19 -7.66 18.21
N TRP A 100 -0.62 -8.73 17.67
CA TRP A 100 -0.77 -9.13 16.28
C TRP A 100 -2.23 -9.31 15.90
N LEU A 101 -3.06 -9.90 16.77
CA LEU A 101 -4.47 -10.09 16.51
C LEU A 101 -5.23 -8.78 16.33
N VAL A 102 -4.98 -7.82 17.23
CA VAL A 102 -5.60 -6.49 17.16
C VAL A 102 -5.09 -5.72 15.95
N ASP A 103 -3.81 -5.82 15.62
CA ASP A 103 -3.23 -5.19 14.42
C ASP A 103 -3.88 -5.75 13.14
N LYS A 104 -4.10 -7.06 13.05
CA LYS A 104 -4.84 -7.69 11.94
C LYS A 104 -6.28 -7.21 11.83
N MET A 105 -7.00 -7.10 12.94
CA MET A 105 -8.37 -6.56 12.92
C MET A 105 -8.38 -5.09 12.52
N ALA A 106 -7.44 -4.28 13.03
CA ALA A 106 -7.32 -2.88 12.67
C ALA A 106 -7.02 -2.67 11.18
N ALA A 107 -6.25 -3.56 10.55
CA ALA A 107 -6.02 -3.55 9.11
C ALA A 107 -7.27 -3.84 8.26
N MET A 108 -8.33 -4.44 8.85
CA MET A 108 -9.62 -4.65 8.17
C MET A 108 -10.52 -3.42 8.24
N ALA A 109 -10.23 -2.45 9.11
CA ALA A 109 -10.96 -1.19 9.14
C ALA A 109 -10.55 -0.33 7.93
N PRO A 110 -11.49 0.24 7.17
CA PRO A 110 -11.17 1.01 5.97
C PRO A 110 -10.73 2.45 6.32
N LEU A 111 -9.68 2.59 7.13
CA LEU A 111 -9.22 3.88 7.66
C LEU A 111 -8.70 4.83 6.58
N ALA A 112 -8.30 4.29 5.43
CA ALA A 112 -8.00 5.09 4.24
C ALA A 112 -9.17 6.01 3.86
N PHE A 113 -10.42 5.57 4.06
CA PHE A 113 -11.60 6.40 3.75
C PHE A 113 -11.70 7.60 4.69
N PHE A 114 -11.14 7.52 5.90
CA PHE A 114 -11.18 8.59 6.87
C PHE A 114 -9.98 9.55 6.76
N SER A 115 -8.91 9.18 6.03
CA SER A 115 -7.74 10.04 5.87
C SER A 115 -8.14 11.41 5.30
N GLY A 116 -7.56 12.47 5.86
CA GLY A 116 -7.88 13.87 5.56
C GLY A 116 -9.17 14.39 6.20
N THR A 117 -9.90 13.57 6.96
CA THR A 117 -11.19 13.96 7.56
C THR A 117 -11.10 14.03 9.10
N PRO A 118 -12.02 14.76 9.76
CA PRO A 118 -12.17 14.70 11.22
C PRO A 118 -12.42 13.29 11.79
N MET A 119 -12.96 12.38 10.97
CA MET A 119 -13.36 11.03 11.39
C MET A 119 -12.15 10.19 11.79
N LEU A 120 -10.99 10.37 11.14
CA LEU A 120 -9.79 9.60 11.46
C LEU A 120 -9.25 9.96 12.85
N SER A 121 -9.21 11.26 13.17
CA SER A 121 -8.83 11.74 14.50
C SER A 121 -9.81 11.24 15.57
N ALA A 122 -11.11 11.22 15.30
CA ALA A 122 -12.11 10.66 16.21
C ALA A 122 -11.92 9.16 16.42
N TYR A 123 -11.67 8.41 15.34
CA TYR A 123 -11.45 6.97 15.38
C TYR A 123 -10.21 6.59 16.20
N TYR A 124 -9.08 7.29 16.00
CA TYR A 124 -7.88 7.02 16.80
C TYR A 124 -8.03 7.40 18.27
N ARG A 125 -8.85 8.42 18.61
CA ARG A 125 -9.21 8.70 20.01
C ARG A 125 -9.98 7.54 20.63
N LEU A 126 -10.89 6.89 19.90
CA LEU A 126 -11.58 5.68 20.37
C LEU A 126 -10.61 4.53 20.65
N LEU A 127 -9.52 4.43 19.88
CA LEU A 127 -8.44 3.46 20.12
C LEU A 127 -7.48 3.87 21.25
N GLY A 128 -7.61 5.10 21.77
CA GLY A 128 -6.88 5.59 22.94
C GLY A 128 -5.87 6.72 22.66
N ALA A 129 -5.71 7.15 21.42
CA ALA A 129 -4.80 8.23 21.07
C ALA A 129 -5.21 9.57 21.67
N ARG A 130 -4.23 10.39 22.04
CA ARG A 130 -4.46 11.74 22.57
C ARG A 130 -4.23 12.76 21.46
N ILE A 131 -5.29 13.07 20.72
CA ILE A 131 -5.22 13.94 19.53
C ILE A 131 -5.92 15.27 19.82
N GLY A 132 -5.19 16.38 19.70
CA GLY A 132 -5.70 17.75 19.88
C GLY A 132 -6.77 18.18 18.88
N LYS A 133 -7.35 19.37 19.10
CA LYS A 133 -8.23 20.06 18.15
C LYS A 133 -7.48 20.48 16.88
N ASN A 134 -8.20 20.57 15.77
CA ASN A 134 -7.69 21.03 14.46
C ASN A 134 -6.49 20.23 13.92
N VAL A 135 -6.30 18.99 14.38
CA VAL A 135 -5.30 18.07 13.82
C VAL A 135 -5.82 17.49 12.52
N ILE A 136 -4.96 17.50 11.48
CA ILE A 136 -5.29 16.95 10.17
C ILE A 136 -4.41 15.74 9.93
N LEU A 137 -5.06 14.57 9.83
CA LEU A 137 -4.40 13.29 9.58
C LEU A 137 -4.68 12.86 8.14
N ALA A 138 -3.78 13.16 7.21
CA ALA A 138 -3.87 12.70 5.83
C ALA A 138 -3.30 11.27 5.63
N SER A 139 -2.73 10.66 6.67
CA SER A 139 -2.27 9.27 6.66
C SER A 139 -3.00 8.41 7.68
N PRO A 140 -3.51 7.22 7.30
CA PRO A 140 -4.12 6.25 8.21
C PRO A 140 -3.10 5.27 8.83
N LEU A 141 -1.80 5.57 8.76
CA LEU A 141 -0.72 4.63 9.10
C LEU A 141 -0.14 4.93 10.50
N LEU A 142 -1.02 4.80 11.50
CA LEU A 142 -0.71 5.03 12.91
C LEU A 142 -0.87 3.71 13.68
N HIS A 143 0.24 3.22 14.22
CA HIS A 143 0.32 1.93 14.89
C HIS A 143 0.38 2.09 16.42
N LEU A 144 -0.41 1.28 17.15
CA LEU A 144 -0.64 1.40 18.61
C LEU A 144 -1.12 2.81 19.05
N PRO A 145 -2.36 3.19 18.71
CA PRO A 145 -2.83 4.56 18.90
C PRO A 145 -2.79 5.07 20.34
N ASP A 146 -2.96 4.20 21.34
CA ASP A 146 -2.95 4.60 22.75
C ASP A 146 -1.59 5.09 23.28
N LEU A 147 -0.53 4.92 22.49
CA LEU A 147 0.81 5.42 22.75
C LEU A 147 1.16 6.68 21.95
N VAL A 148 0.22 7.23 21.18
CA VAL A 148 0.43 8.42 20.36
C VAL A 148 -0.22 9.66 21.00
N ILE A 149 0.56 10.72 21.13
CA ILE A 149 0.11 12.05 21.54
C ILE A 149 0.38 13.02 20.41
N ILE A 150 -0.64 13.75 19.96
CA ILE A 150 -0.56 14.77 18.91
C ILE A 150 -1.19 16.07 19.42
N GLY A 151 -0.38 17.13 19.48
CA GLY A 151 -0.80 18.46 19.87
C GLY A 151 -1.76 19.12 18.88
N HIS A 152 -2.37 20.22 19.32
CA HIS A 152 -3.34 21.00 18.52
C HIS A 152 -2.71 21.57 17.25
N GLY A 153 -3.48 21.70 16.18
CA GLY A 153 -3.04 22.36 14.93
C GLY A 153 -2.01 21.59 14.10
N THR A 154 -1.57 20.42 14.56
CA THR A 154 -0.58 19.58 13.86
C THR A 154 -1.15 18.95 12.59
N ALA A 155 -0.33 18.89 11.54
CA ALA A 155 -0.67 18.25 10.27
C ALA A 155 0.27 17.07 9.98
N ILE A 156 -0.32 15.92 9.66
CA ILE A 156 0.40 14.70 9.26
C ILE A 156 0.02 14.38 7.83
N ASN A 157 0.98 14.53 6.91
CA ASN A 157 0.73 14.39 5.48
C ASN A 157 0.67 12.94 5.01
N THR A 158 0.24 12.76 3.76
CA THR A 158 -0.11 11.47 3.20
C THR A 158 1.09 10.54 3.10
N GLY A 159 0.86 9.24 3.32
CA GLY A 159 1.89 8.21 3.23
C GLY A 159 2.89 8.20 4.40
N SER A 160 2.71 9.05 5.41
CA SER A 160 3.60 9.09 6.58
C SER A 160 3.20 8.05 7.62
N HIS A 161 4.17 7.35 8.18
CA HIS A 161 3.96 6.30 9.18
C HIS A 161 4.38 6.76 10.58
N ILE A 162 3.56 6.42 11.57
CA ILE A 162 3.88 6.59 12.99
C ILE A 162 3.91 5.21 13.62
N PHE A 163 5.12 4.75 13.93
CA PHE A 163 5.35 3.47 14.59
C PHE A 163 5.59 3.70 16.09
N CYS A 164 4.72 3.14 16.93
CA CYS A 164 4.99 2.98 18.36
C CYS A 164 5.48 1.57 18.72
N TYR A 165 5.74 0.72 17.71
CA TYR A 165 6.44 -0.54 17.86
C TYR A 165 7.48 -0.74 16.76
N HIS A 166 8.48 -1.59 17.03
CA HIS A 166 9.29 -2.22 16.00
C HIS A 166 9.72 -3.61 16.47
N VAL A 167 10.07 -4.49 15.53
CA VAL A 167 10.62 -5.81 15.85
C VAL A 167 12.10 -5.81 15.50
N GLN A 168 12.94 -6.04 16.50
CA GLN A 168 14.38 -6.12 16.35
C GLN A 168 14.92 -7.23 17.25
N ASN A 169 15.88 -8.02 16.74
CA ASN A 169 16.56 -9.08 17.48
C ASN A 169 15.59 -10.06 18.19
N ASN A 170 14.52 -10.49 17.49
CA ASN A 170 13.45 -11.33 18.02
C ASN A 170 12.69 -10.76 19.23
N ARG A 171 12.59 -9.43 19.34
CA ARG A 171 11.84 -8.74 20.39
C ARG A 171 10.94 -7.66 19.81
N LEU A 172 9.79 -7.49 20.44
CA LEU A 172 8.84 -6.43 20.14
C LEU A 172 9.14 -5.25 21.07
N HIS A 173 9.74 -4.20 20.52
CA HIS A 173 10.05 -2.96 21.22
C HIS A 173 8.88 -2.00 21.07
N ILE A 174 8.38 -1.46 22.18
CA ILE A 174 7.22 -0.55 22.21
C ILE A 174 7.59 0.70 22.99
N ALA A 175 7.40 1.87 22.37
CA ALA A 175 7.64 3.17 22.98
C ALA A 175 6.65 4.21 22.44
N PRO A 176 6.26 5.20 23.28
CA PRO A 176 5.32 6.23 22.86
C PRO A 176 5.94 7.20 21.84
N VAL A 177 5.07 7.82 21.03
CA VAL A 177 5.47 8.91 20.12
C VAL A 177 4.75 10.17 20.54
N HIS A 178 5.50 11.25 20.72
CA HIS A 178 4.98 12.54 21.15
C HIS A 178 5.20 13.60 20.07
N ILE A 179 4.12 14.17 19.57
CA ILE A 179 4.14 15.25 18.59
C ILE A 179 3.47 16.47 19.22
N GLY A 180 4.21 17.58 19.29
CA GLY A 180 3.77 18.85 19.85
C GLY A 180 2.64 19.52 19.07
N LYS A 181 2.38 20.78 19.41
CA LYS A 181 1.41 21.63 18.73
C LYS A 181 1.99 22.20 17.44
N ASP A 182 1.13 22.49 16.48
CA ASP A 182 1.48 23.18 15.22
C ASP A 182 2.65 22.54 14.46
N CYS A 183 2.84 21.23 14.66
CA CYS A 183 3.89 20.47 13.99
C CYS A 183 3.45 20.14 12.56
N VAL A 184 4.43 19.97 11.67
CA VAL A 184 4.18 19.48 10.31
C VAL A 184 5.04 18.26 10.04
N ILE A 185 4.40 17.14 9.72
CA ILE A 185 5.08 15.93 9.27
C ILE A 185 4.84 15.83 7.76
N GLY A 186 5.92 15.93 6.98
CA GLY A 186 5.92 15.85 5.52
C GLY A 186 5.48 14.49 5.01
N SER A 187 5.08 14.43 3.74
CA SER A 187 4.56 13.25 3.08
C SER A 187 5.61 12.13 3.03
N SER A 188 5.18 10.88 3.13
CA SER A 188 6.06 9.69 3.09
C SER A 188 7.16 9.67 4.17
N SER A 189 6.97 10.36 5.28
CA SER A 189 7.91 10.37 6.41
C SER A 189 7.67 9.23 7.38
N VAL A 190 8.66 8.90 8.21
CA VAL A 190 8.57 7.83 9.21
C VAL A 190 8.99 8.36 10.58
N LEU A 191 8.14 8.13 11.58
CA LEU A 191 8.46 8.36 13.00
C LEU A 191 8.55 7.00 13.69
N MET A 192 9.68 6.73 14.32
CA MET A 192 9.96 5.48 15.02
C MET A 192 9.59 5.54 16.51
N PRO A 193 9.54 4.39 17.22
CA PRO A 193 9.15 4.38 18.63
C PRO A 193 10.05 5.27 19.48
N GLY A 194 9.46 6.04 20.40
CA GLY A 194 10.20 6.99 21.23
C GLY A 194 10.45 8.35 20.59
N ALA A 195 10.13 8.53 19.31
CA ALA A 195 10.32 9.79 18.60
C ALA A 195 9.52 10.95 19.23
N GLN A 196 10.14 12.14 19.28
CA GLN A 196 9.57 13.33 19.89
C GLN A 196 9.72 14.56 18.98
N MET A 197 8.62 15.27 18.74
CA MET A 197 8.63 16.57 18.09
C MET A 197 8.08 17.60 19.05
N GLU A 198 8.86 18.63 19.36
CA GLU A 198 8.38 19.77 20.16
C GLU A 198 7.51 20.73 19.33
N ASP A 199 6.90 21.71 19.99
CA ASP A 199 5.95 22.63 19.36
C ASP A 199 6.55 23.35 18.13
N ALA A 200 5.74 23.47 17.08
CA ALA A 200 6.07 24.07 15.78
C ALA A 200 7.24 23.39 15.03
N ALA A 201 7.66 22.18 15.42
CA ALA A 201 8.66 21.42 14.69
C ALA A 201 8.14 20.93 13.32
N VAL A 202 9.05 20.82 12.35
CA VAL A 202 8.77 20.35 10.99
C VAL A 202 9.71 19.21 10.64
N LEU A 203 9.13 18.06 10.28
CA LEU A 203 9.82 16.96 9.62
C LEU A 203 9.50 17.05 8.12
N GLY A 204 10.50 17.20 7.26
CA GLY A 204 10.30 17.33 5.81
C GLY A 204 9.78 16.04 5.16
N ASP A 205 9.42 16.13 3.88
CA ASP A 205 8.98 14.97 3.11
C ASP A 205 10.05 13.87 3.08
N GLN A 206 9.60 12.62 3.08
CA GLN A 206 10.44 11.42 3.00
C GLN A 206 11.64 11.46 3.96
N SER A 207 11.35 11.84 5.21
CA SER A 207 12.34 11.96 6.27
C SER A 207 12.08 10.97 7.40
N LEU A 208 13.15 10.54 8.07
CA LEU A 208 13.11 9.60 9.18
C LEU A 208 13.42 10.32 10.49
N LEU A 209 12.48 10.31 11.43
CA LEU A 209 12.77 10.60 12.83
C LEU A 209 12.95 9.26 13.56
N GLY A 210 14.20 8.96 13.92
CA GLY A 210 14.63 7.67 14.44
C GLY A 210 14.16 7.38 15.86
N THR A 211 14.51 6.18 16.34
CA THR A 211 14.14 5.69 17.67
C THR A 211 14.74 6.59 18.76
N GLU A 212 13.89 7.08 19.67
CA GLU A 212 14.24 8.03 20.75
C GLU A 212 14.88 9.35 20.27
N GLU A 213 14.71 9.73 18.99
CA GLU A 213 15.18 11.03 18.49
C GLU A 213 14.19 12.16 18.80
N ARG A 214 14.72 13.37 19.00
CA ARG A 214 13.94 14.57 19.31
C ARG A 214 14.23 15.71 18.32
N ILE A 215 13.17 16.31 17.80
CA ILE A 215 13.22 17.61 17.09
C ILE A 215 12.84 18.73 18.07
N PRO A 216 13.73 19.71 18.31
CA PRO A 216 13.45 20.84 19.20
C PRO A 216 12.39 21.78 18.60
N ALA A 217 11.80 22.64 19.44
CA ALA A 217 10.74 23.54 19.05
C ALA A 217 11.17 24.46 17.89
N ASN A 218 10.29 24.67 16.91
CA ASN A 218 10.56 25.39 15.66
C ASN A 218 11.68 24.78 14.77
N GLY A 219 12.22 23.62 15.13
CA GLY A 219 13.25 22.93 14.35
C GLY A 219 12.68 22.40 13.05
N VAL A 220 13.35 22.68 11.93
CA VAL A 220 13.02 22.10 10.62
C VAL A 220 14.07 21.07 10.28
N TRP A 221 13.69 19.79 10.25
CA TRP A 221 14.60 18.68 9.99
C TRP A 221 14.17 17.91 8.74
N ARG A 222 15.14 17.41 7.97
CA ARG A 222 14.91 16.67 6.72
C ARG A 222 15.94 15.56 6.53
N GLY A 223 15.58 14.57 5.73
CA GLY A 223 16.44 13.45 5.37
C GLY A 223 16.14 12.16 6.12
N SER A 224 16.75 11.08 5.66
CA SER A 224 16.85 9.79 6.32
C SER A 224 18.34 9.49 6.54
N PRO A 225 18.85 9.62 7.78
CA PRO A 225 18.16 10.09 8.98
C PRO A 225 17.90 11.61 8.93
N ALA A 226 16.94 12.10 9.72
CA ALA A 226 16.63 13.52 9.74
C ALA A 226 17.76 14.33 10.36
N ARG A 227 18.07 15.48 9.76
CA ARG A 227 19.04 16.47 10.25
C ARG A 227 18.48 17.87 10.11
N LEU A 228 18.96 18.81 10.92
CA LEU A 228 18.56 20.22 10.85
C LEU A 228 18.79 20.78 9.44
N ASP A 229 17.74 21.33 8.84
CA ASP A 229 17.81 22.03 7.55
C ASP A 229 18.22 23.48 7.78
N ALA A 230 19.53 23.76 7.71
CA ALA A 230 20.07 25.11 7.87
C ALA A 230 19.57 26.12 6.81
N ARG A 231 19.02 25.65 5.68
CA ARG A 231 18.46 26.50 4.61
C ARG A 231 17.01 26.87 4.87
N ALA A 232 16.32 26.11 5.73
CA ALA A 232 15.03 26.49 6.26
C ALA A 232 15.26 27.62 7.28
N GLY A 233 15.34 28.87 6.82
CA GLY A 233 15.32 30.02 7.71
C GLY A 233 14.09 29.98 8.65
N ASN A 234 14.04 30.88 9.65
CA ASN A 234 12.92 30.97 10.59
C ASN A 234 11.57 31.19 9.87
N ARG A 235 10.91 30.11 9.47
CA ARG A 235 9.55 30.16 8.95
C ARG A 235 8.64 30.40 10.15
N LYS A 236 8.24 31.66 10.34
CA LYS A 236 7.04 31.93 11.14
C LYS A 236 5.86 31.28 10.42
N ASN A 237 5.38 30.17 10.94
CA ASN A 237 4.13 29.56 10.52
C ASN A 237 3.03 30.59 10.79
N SER A 238 2.51 31.23 9.75
CA SER A 238 1.26 31.97 9.86
C SER A 238 0.16 30.94 10.08
N LEU A 239 -0.23 30.73 11.33
CA LEU A 239 -1.33 29.86 11.70
C LEU A 239 -2.60 30.42 11.06
N SER A 240 -3.29 29.63 10.24
CA SER A 240 -4.70 29.91 9.99
C SER A 240 -5.50 29.23 11.09
N GLU A 241 -6.44 29.93 11.71
CA GLU A 241 -7.37 29.36 12.70
C GLU A 241 -8.42 28.42 12.07
N VAL A 242 -8.28 28.11 10.77
CA VAL A 242 -9.29 27.38 10.00
C VAL A 242 -9.07 25.87 10.14
N GLY A 243 -9.81 25.27 11.08
CA GLY A 243 -9.83 23.82 11.30
C GLY A 243 -10.89 23.07 10.49
N LEU A 244 -10.70 21.76 10.35
CA LEU A 244 -11.74 20.81 9.94
C LEU A 244 -12.65 20.47 11.14
N GLY A 245 -13.93 20.19 10.88
CA GLY A 245 -14.84 19.64 11.88
C GLY A 245 -16.09 20.47 12.19
N ARG A 246 -16.48 21.39 11.31
CA ARG A 246 -17.81 22.02 11.38
C ARG A 246 -18.89 20.94 11.16
N PRO A 247 -20.06 20.98 11.83
CA PRO A 247 -21.08 19.93 11.71
C PRO A 247 -21.48 19.60 10.26
N GLY A 248 -21.62 20.61 9.40
CA GLY A 248 -21.91 20.40 7.98
C GLY A 248 -20.82 19.62 7.23
N GLN A 249 -19.54 19.77 7.59
CA GLN A 249 -18.44 19.03 6.96
C GLN A 249 -18.48 17.54 7.30
N TRP A 250 -18.87 17.19 8.53
CA TRP A 250 -19.06 15.79 8.93
C TRP A 250 -20.10 15.11 8.05
N LEU A 251 -21.23 15.76 7.80
CA LEU A 251 -22.26 15.23 6.91
C LEU A 251 -21.72 15.01 5.49
N TYR A 252 -21.00 16.00 4.93
CA TYR A 252 -20.40 15.84 3.60
C TYR A 252 -19.40 14.69 3.52
N PHE A 253 -18.54 14.52 4.51
CA PHE A 253 -17.59 13.40 4.53
C PHE A 253 -18.30 12.06 4.69
N CYS A 254 -19.30 11.96 5.57
CA CYS A 254 -20.11 10.74 5.72
C CYS A 254 -20.83 10.38 4.40
N CYS A 255 -21.51 11.33 3.77
CA CYS A 255 -22.14 11.12 2.46
C CYS A 255 -21.12 10.75 1.39
N GLY A 256 -19.95 11.39 1.40
CA GLY A 256 -18.83 11.07 0.51
C GLY A 256 -18.36 9.62 0.68
N ILE A 257 -18.13 9.17 1.91
CA ILE A 257 -17.71 7.79 2.24
C ILE A 257 -18.76 6.77 1.79
N LEU A 258 -20.05 7.05 2.03
CA LEU A 258 -21.14 6.17 1.59
C LEU A 258 -21.19 6.09 0.07
N LEU A 259 -21.20 7.23 -0.63
CA LEU A 259 -21.23 7.28 -2.10
C LEU A 259 -20.04 6.53 -2.71
N PHE A 260 -18.84 6.79 -2.18
CA PHE A 260 -17.63 6.14 -2.60
C PHE A 260 -17.66 4.60 -2.34
N SER A 261 -18.24 4.15 -1.23
CA SER A 261 -18.40 2.71 -0.93
C SER A 261 -19.35 1.98 -1.89
N LEU A 262 -20.25 2.71 -2.56
CA LEU A 262 -21.15 2.18 -3.57
C LEU A 262 -20.49 2.05 -4.96
N VAL A 263 -19.34 2.69 -5.19
CA VAL A 263 -18.66 2.69 -6.50
C VAL A 263 -18.28 1.28 -6.96
N PRO A 264 -17.62 0.43 -6.15
CA PRO A 264 -17.32 -0.94 -6.56
C PRO A 264 -18.58 -1.79 -6.80
N LEU A 265 -19.64 -1.57 -6.02
CA LEU A 265 -20.92 -2.27 -6.21
C LEU A 265 -21.55 -1.90 -7.56
N ALA A 266 -21.64 -0.60 -7.86
CA ALA A 266 -22.15 -0.11 -9.14
C ALA A 266 -21.30 -0.62 -10.32
N ALA A 267 -19.98 -0.64 -10.17
CA ALA A 267 -19.07 -1.18 -11.18
C ALA A 267 -19.23 -2.69 -11.40
N SER A 268 -19.68 -3.43 -10.39
CA SER A 268 -19.92 -4.87 -10.46
C SER A 268 -21.26 -5.24 -11.08
N PHE A 269 -22.20 -4.30 -11.21
CA PHE A 269 -23.56 -4.59 -11.67
C PHE A 269 -23.62 -5.29 -13.04
N PRO A 270 -22.93 -4.81 -14.10
CA PRO A 270 -22.98 -5.49 -15.41
C PRO A 270 -22.30 -6.86 -15.39
N ALA A 271 -21.27 -7.03 -14.56
CA ALA A 271 -20.62 -8.32 -14.33
C ALA A 271 -21.61 -9.32 -13.68
N ILE A 272 -22.35 -8.90 -12.65
CA ILE A 272 -23.38 -9.71 -11.98
C ILE A 272 -24.47 -10.11 -12.98
N VAL A 273 -24.98 -9.17 -13.79
CA VAL A 273 -26.01 -9.47 -14.81
C VAL A 273 -25.51 -10.50 -15.82
N GLY A 274 -24.27 -10.34 -16.31
CA GLY A 274 -23.67 -11.30 -17.24
C GLY A 274 -23.49 -12.70 -16.63
N VAL A 275 -23.11 -12.78 -15.36
CA VAL A 275 -22.98 -14.04 -14.63
C VAL A 275 -24.34 -14.72 -14.44
N LEU A 276 -25.37 -13.96 -14.05
CA LEU A 276 -26.74 -14.48 -13.93
C LEU A 276 -27.26 -14.98 -15.28
N ALA A 277 -27.03 -14.25 -16.36
CA ALA A 277 -27.39 -14.70 -17.70
C ALA A 277 -26.64 -15.99 -18.09
N GLY A 278 -25.34 -16.07 -17.79
CA GLY A 278 -24.54 -17.28 -17.98
C GLY A 278 -25.10 -18.48 -17.23
N TYR A 279 -25.47 -18.29 -15.95
CA TYR A 279 -26.11 -19.31 -15.13
C TYR A 279 -27.44 -19.81 -15.72
N GLN A 280 -28.28 -18.90 -16.22
CA GLN A 280 -29.55 -19.29 -16.85
C GLN A 280 -29.36 -20.14 -18.12
N ILE A 281 -28.27 -19.94 -18.86
CA ILE A 281 -27.99 -20.65 -20.11
C ILE A 281 -27.28 -21.99 -19.86
N PHE A 282 -26.30 -22.01 -18.96
CA PHE A 282 -25.37 -23.14 -18.80
C PHE A 282 -25.40 -23.79 -17.40
N GLY A 283 -26.35 -23.40 -16.53
CA GLY A 283 -26.40 -23.84 -15.13
C GLY A 283 -25.16 -23.42 -14.36
N ASP A 284 -24.70 -24.24 -13.42
CA ASP A 284 -23.52 -23.95 -12.59
C ASP A 284 -22.24 -23.71 -13.42
N TYR A 285 -22.09 -24.37 -14.58
CA TYR A 285 -20.96 -24.12 -15.48
C TYR A 285 -20.95 -22.69 -16.05
N GLY A 286 -22.12 -22.08 -16.17
CA GLY A 286 -22.28 -20.70 -16.61
C GLY A 286 -21.59 -19.69 -15.72
N LEU A 287 -21.43 -20.00 -14.43
CA LEU A 287 -20.73 -19.13 -13.46
C LEU A 287 -19.23 -19.07 -13.75
N LEU A 288 -18.62 -20.20 -14.15
CA LEU A 288 -17.20 -20.26 -14.50
C LEU A 288 -16.95 -19.67 -15.89
N VAL A 289 -17.81 -19.98 -16.86
CA VAL A 289 -17.67 -19.50 -18.25
C VAL A 289 -17.86 -17.98 -18.36
N SER A 290 -18.69 -17.39 -17.50
CA SER A 290 -18.92 -15.94 -17.47
C SER A 290 -17.86 -15.15 -16.68
N ALA A 291 -17.00 -15.81 -15.90
CA ALA A 291 -16.02 -15.13 -15.05
C ALA A 291 -15.04 -14.21 -15.81
N PRO A 292 -14.50 -14.59 -17.00
CA PRO A 292 -13.65 -13.69 -17.78
C PRO A 292 -14.39 -12.42 -18.23
N PHE A 293 -15.67 -12.55 -18.60
CA PHE A 293 -16.52 -11.41 -18.91
C PHE A 293 -16.73 -10.53 -17.67
N ALA A 294 -17.02 -11.14 -16.52
CA ALA A 294 -17.21 -10.44 -15.26
C ALA A 294 -15.98 -9.62 -14.86
N GLY A 295 -14.79 -10.23 -14.93
CA GLY A 295 -13.52 -9.58 -14.63
C GLY A 295 -13.25 -8.38 -15.55
N LEU A 296 -13.42 -8.57 -16.87
CA LEU A 296 -13.27 -7.48 -17.85
C LEU A 296 -14.29 -6.36 -17.63
N SER A 297 -15.55 -6.72 -17.43
CA SER A 297 -16.65 -5.78 -17.22
C SER A 297 -16.42 -4.93 -15.97
N PHE A 298 -16.02 -5.55 -14.87
CA PHE A 298 -15.74 -4.84 -13.62
C PHE A 298 -14.63 -3.81 -13.79
N VAL A 299 -13.49 -4.19 -14.40
CA VAL A 299 -12.38 -3.24 -14.62
C VAL A 299 -12.83 -2.07 -15.47
N PHE A 300 -13.53 -2.32 -16.58
CA PHE A 300 -13.97 -1.25 -17.47
C PHE A 300 -14.98 -0.31 -16.78
N CYS A 301 -15.99 -0.88 -16.10
CA CYS A 301 -17.02 -0.11 -15.40
C CYS A 301 -16.45 0.69 -14.22
N LEU A 302 -15.51 0.10 -13.46
CA LEU A 302 -14.86 0.79 -12.33
C LEU A 302 -14.14 2.05 -12.80
N HIS A 303 -13.26 1.94 -13.81
CA HIS A 303 -12.48 3.08 -14.29
C HIS A 303 -13.34 4.10 -15.04
N GLY A 304 -14.34 3.65 -15.80
CA GLY A 304 -15.32 4.53 -16.43
C GLY A 304 -16.10 5.35 -15.41
N LEU A 305 -16.54 4.72 -14.32
CA LEU A 305 -17.25 5.39 -13.22
C LEU A 305 -16.35 6.36 -12.47
N ILE A 306 -15.08 6.00 -12.22
CA ILE A 306 -14.11 6.91 -11.59
C ILE A 306 -13.87 8.16 -12.45
N VAL A 307 -13.69 8.00 -13.77
CA VAL A 307 -13.54 9.13 -14.70
C VAL A 307 -14.79 10.01 -14.69
N LEU A 308 -15.97 9.40 -14.75
CA LEU A 308 -17.25 10.12 -14.72
C LEU A 308 -17.38 10.94 -13.42
N LEU A 309 -17.19 10.30 -12.27
CA LEU A 309 -17.31 10.93 -10.96
C LEU A 309 -16.28 12.05 -10.79
N LYS A 310 -15.03 11.86 -11.23
CA LYS A 310 -14.04 12.94 -11.21
C LYS A 310 -14.51 14.14 -12.02
N LYS A 311 -14.98 13.93 -13.26
CA LYS A 311 -15.45 15.02 -14.13
C LYS A 311 -16.66 15.76 -13.58
N VAL A 312 -17.54 15.07 -12.84
CA VAL A 312 -18.72 15.66 -12.21
C VAL A 312 -18.35 16.42 -10.92
N VAL A 313 -17.56 15.81 -10.04
CA VAL A 313 -17.26 16.34 -8.70
C VAL A 313 -16.15 17.39 -8.72
N LEU A 314 -15.12 17.19 -9.54
CA LEU A 314 -13.97 18.08 -9.68
C LEU A 314 -13.56 18.21 -11.16
N PRO A 315 -14.30 18.99 -11.95
CA PRO A 315 -14.06 19.12 -13.39
C PRO A 315 -12.63 19.60 -13.72
N ALA A 316 -12.16 20.61 -12.98
CA ALA A 316 -10.83 21.18 -13.12
C ALA A 316 -10.28 21.64 -11.76
N THR A 317 -8.96 21.60 -11.65
CA THR A 317 -8.22 21.98 -10.44
C THR A 317 -7.09 22.93 -10.81
N SER A 318 -6.98 24.07 -10.11
CA SER A 318 -5.89 25.03 -10.27
C SER A 318 -4.89 24.92 -9.12
N SER A 319 -3.66 25.38 -9.40
CA SER A 319 -2.61 25.50 -8.38
C SER A 319 -2.93 26.64 -7.42
N GLY A 320 -2.70 26.43 -6.14
CA GLY A 320 -2.95 27.44 -5.11
C GLY A 320 -2.88 26.89 -3.70
N ARG A 321 -3.05 27.79 -2.73
CA ARG A 321 -3.23 27.46 -1.31
C ARG A 321 -4.67 27.75 -0.93
N TYR A 322 -5.34 26.76 -0.38
CA TYR A 322 -6.76 26.84 -0.09
C TYR A 322 -7.02 26.41 1.35
N PRO A 323 -8.02 26.98 2.04
CA PRO A 323 -8.41 26.51 3.36
C PRO A 323 -8.90 25.06 3.31
N VAL A 324 -8.51 24.26 4.29
CA VAL A 324 -8.98 22.86 4.42
C VAL A 324 -10.49 22.79 4.67
N ALA A 325 -11.09 23.87 5.17
CA ALA A 325 -12.52 23.95 5.37
C ALA A 325 -13.33 24.22 4.09
N SER A 326 -12.67 24.47 2.95
CA SER A 326 -13.32 24.82 1.69
C SER A 326 -14.04 23.64 1.03
N LEU A 327 -15.06 23.93 0.22
CA LEU A 327 -15.72 22.91 -0.61
C LEU A 327 -14.75 22.26 -1.61
N LEU A 328 -13.75 23.02 -2.07
CA LEU A 328 -12.70 22.50 -2.94
C LEU A 328 -11.91 21.38 -2.27
N TYR A 329 -11.61 21.50 -0.97
CA TYR A 329 -10.95 20.44 -0.20
C TYR A 329 -11.77 19.15 -0.20
N ILE A 330 -13.09 19.24 0.05
CA ILE A 330 -13.98 18.08 0.08
C ILE A 330 -14.05 17.41 -1.29
N ARG A 331 -14.20 18.19 -2.37
CA ARG A 331 -14.21 17.68 -3.75
C ARG A 331 -12.89 16.99 -4.11
N LYS A 332 -11.76 17.60 -3.74
CA LYS A 332 -10.42 17.06 -3.96
C LYS A 332 -10.19 15.77 -3.16
N TRP A 333 -10.55 15.76 -1.88
CA TRP A 333 -10.50 14.58 -1.04
C TRP A 333 -11.30 13.42 -1.64
N PHE A 334 -12.51 13.68 -2.13
CA PHE A 334 -13.34 12.65 -2.76
C PHE A 334 -12.67 12.04 -4.00
N VAL A 335 -12.09 12.88 -4.88
CA VAL A 335 -11.36 12.40 -6.06
C VAL A 335 -10.08 11.66 -5.69
N ASP A 336 -9.37 12.10 -4.65
CA ASP A 336 -8.17 11.39 -4.15
C ASP A 336 -8.53 10.00 -3.64
N ARG A 337 -9.68 9.83 -2.96
CA ARG A 337 -10.20 8.52 -2.56
C ARG A 337 -10.60 7.64 -3.75
N LEU A 338 -11.17 8.22 -4.81
CA LEU A 338 -11.44 7.47 -6.05
C LEU A 338 -10.15 6.99 -6.73
N MET A 339 -9.09 7.82 -6.73
CA MET A 339 -7.79 7.41 -7.27
C MET A 339 -7.15 6.30 -6.45
N GLU A 340 -7.20 6.39 -5.12
CA GLU A 340 -6.72 5.33 -4.24
C GLU A 340 -7.52 4.02 -4.40
N LEU A 341 -8.82 4.11 -4.67
CA LEU A 341 -9.66 2.95 -4.98
C LEU A 341 -9.26 2.28 -6.30
N SER A 342 -8.99 3.07 -7.35
CA SER A 342 -8.48 2.53 -8.61
C SER A 342 -7.19 1.73 -8.37
N LEU A 343 -6.23 2.31 -7.64
CA LEU A 343 -4.98 1.64 -7.31
C LEU A 343 -5.21 0.39 -6.42
N GLY A 344 -6.09 0.47 -5.43
CA GLY A 344 -6.33 -0.64 -4.49
C GLY A 344 -7.12 -1.81 -5.08
N MET A 345 -8.07 -1.54 -5.98
CA MET A 345 -8.95 -2.57 -6.57
C MET A 345 -8.47 -3.06 -7.94
N SER A 346 -7.62 -2.30 -8.62
CA SER A 346 -7.09 -2.62 -9.94
C SER A 346 -5.64 -2.18 -10.08
N ASN A 347 -4.81 -2.52 -9.09
CA ASN A 347 -3.37 -2.30 -9.15
C ASN A 347 -2.77 -2.88 -10.45
N SER A 348 -3.32 -4.00 -10.94
CA SER A 348 -2.92 -4.64 -12.20
C SER A 348 -3.08 -3.77 -13.46
N LEU A 349 -3.88 -2.70 -13.44
CA LEU A 349 -3.95 -1.69 -14.51
C LEU A 349 -2.69 -0.82 -14.55
N TYR A 350 -2.05 -0.59 -13.42
CA TYR A 350 -0.84 0.20 -13.33
C TYR A 350 0.35 -0.56 -13.95
N ALA A 351 1.37 0.17 -14.42
CA ALA A 351 2.47 -0.38 -15.22
C ALA A 351 2.01 -1.01 -16.57
N THR A 352 0.89 -0.56 -17.13
CA THR A 352 0.41 -0.96 -18.46
C THR A 352 0.26 0.22 -19.42
N LEU A 353 0.18 -0.07 -20.71
CA LEU A 353 -0.14 0.91 -21.76
C LEU A 353 -1.56 1.49 -21.62
N TYR A 354 -2.46 0.82 -20.88
CA TYR A 354 -3.82 1.29 -20.62
C TYR A 354 -3.88 2.42 -19.58
N LEU A 355 -2.87 2.53 -18.71
CA LEU A 355 -2.83 3.55 -17.67
C LEU A 355 -2.72 4.97 -18.25
N SER A 356 -1.90 5.16 -19.29
CA SER A 356 -1.68 6.47 -19.91
C SER A 356 -2.98 7.10 -20.46
N PRO A 357 -3.80 6.40 -21.26
CA PRO A 357 -5.14 6.87 -21.63
C PRO A 357 -6.04 7.17 -20.44
N PHE A 358 -6.06 6.32 -19.41
CA PHE A 358 -6.85 6.55 -18.20
C PHE A 358 -6.44 7.86 -17.49
N LEU A 359 -5.15 8.07 -17.26
CA LEU A 359 -4.65 9.30 -16.63
C LEU A 359 -4.93 10.56 -17.47
N ARG A 360 -4.87 10.45 -18.81
CA ARG A 360 -5.28 11.55 -19.72
C ARG A 360 -6.77 11.87 -19.59
N LEU A 361 -7.63 10.86 -19.49
CA LEU A 361 -9.07 11.06 -19.26
C LEU A 361 -9.35 11.72 -17.90
N MET A 362 -8.49 11.47 -16.91
CA MET A 362 -8.54 12.10 -15.60
C MET A 362 -8.03 13.55 -15.59
N GLY A 363 -7.32 14.00 -16.64
CA GLY A 363 -6.83 15.38 -16.80
C GLY A 363 -5.32 15.54 -16.87
N ALA A 364 -4.54 14.47 -16.70
CA ALA A 364 -3.08 14.53 -16.77
C ALA A 364 -2.56 14.68 -18.20
N LYS A 365 -1.46 15.41 -18.34
CA LYS A 365 -0.74 15.56 -19.61
C LYS A 365 0.37 14.54 -19.70
N ILE A 366 0.08 13.40 -20.34
CA ILE A 366 1.03 12.30 -20.48
C ILE A 366 1.59 12.25 -21.90
N GLY A 367 2.91 12.36 -22.03
CA GLY A 367 3.65 12.32 -23.28
C GLY A 367 3.60 10.98 -24.01
N ARG A 368 4.12 10.95 -25.23
CA ARG A 368 4.15 9.74 -26.07
C ARG A 368 5.15 8.73 -25.50
N LEU A 369 4.74 7.47 -25.41
CA LEU A 369 5.56 6.36 -24.89
C LEU A 369 6.09 6.59 -23.46
N ALA A 370 5.50 7.51 -22.70
CA ALA A 370 5.78 7.60 -21.27
C ALA A 370 5.27 6.33 -20.57
N GLU A 371 6.09 5.78 -19.69
CA GLU A 371 5.79 4.58 -18.92
C GLU A 371 5.53 4.98 -17.48
N ILE A 372 4.41 4.53 -16.95
CA ILE A 372 3.95 4.92 -15.62
C ILE A 372 3.54 3.64 -14.90
N SER A 373 4.19 3.39 -13.77
CA SER A 373 3.94 2.23 -12.92
C SER A 373 2.92 2.59 -11.84
N THR A 374 3.07 2.16 -10.59
CA THR A 374 2.15 2.47 -9.49
C THR A 374 2.31 3.89 -8.92
N ILE A 375 2.11 4.92 -9.75
CA ILE A 375 2.13 6.33 -9.32
C ILE A 375 1.00 6.62 -8.32
N SER A 376 1.31 7.31 -7.23
CA SER A 376 0.37 7.57 -6.13
C SER A 376 0.32 9.05 -5.73
N HIS A 377 -0.79 9.43 -5.08
CA HIS A 377 -1.03 10.78 -4.52
C HIS A 377 -0.83 11.92 -5.53
N ILE A 378 -1.31 11.72 -6.75
CA ILE A 378 -1.23 12.72 -7.82
C ILE A 378 -2.44 13.66 -7.82
N THR A 379 -2.26 14.83 -8.40
CA THR A 379 -3.37 15.68 -8.85
C THR A 379 -3.38 15.69 -10.38
N PRO A 380 -4.22 14.88 -11.06
CA PRO A 380 -4.13 14.68 -12.50
C PRO A 380 -4.08 15.98 -13.31
N ASP A 381 -4.95 16.95 -13.02
CA ASP A 381 -5.02 18.25 -13.73
C ASP A 381 -3.72 19.08 -13.65
N LEU A 382 -2.88 18.78 -12.66
CA LEU A 382 -1.64 19.49 -12.36
C LEU A 382 -0.40 18.64 -12.67
N LEU A 383 -0.56 17.49 -13.32
CA LEU A 383 0.51 16.56 -13.65
C LEU A 383 0.84 16.61 -15.14
N GLU A 384 2.12 16.86 -15.44
CA GLU A 384 2.67 16.78 -16.79
C GLU A 384 3.88 15.85 -16.81
N ILE A 385 3.85 14.86 -17.69
CA ILE A 385 4.93 13.89 -17.90
C ILE A 385 5.34 13.94 -19.37
N GLY A 386 6.59 14.28 -19.64
CA GLY A 386 7.14 14.41 -20.99
C GLY A 386 7.30 13.05 -21.70
N ASP A 387 7.52 13.11 -23.02
CA ASP A 387 7.68 11.93 -23.86
C ASP A 387 8.78 10.99 -23.34
N GLU A 388 8.58 9.69 -23.54
CA GLU A 388 9.59 8.65 -23.27
C GLU A 388 10.10 8.60 -21.80
N SER A 389 9.48 9.35 -20.89
CA SER A 389 9.80 9.36 -19.46
C SER A 389 9.34 8.07 -18.79
N PHE A 390 9.89 7.80 -17.61
CA PHE A 390 9.55 6.62 -16.82
C PHE A 390 9.28 7.02 -15.36
N VAL A 391 8.12 6.63 -14.83
CA VAL A 391 7.77 6.77 -13.42
C VAL A 391 7.56 5.38 -12.84
N ALA A 392 8.39 5.02 -11.88
CA ALA A 392 8.45 3.69 -11.31
C ALA A 392 7.42 3.49 -10.17
N ASP A 393 7.49 2.35 -9.49
CA ASP A 393 6.50 1.91 -8.53
C ASP A 393 6.50 2.71 -7.23
N ILE A 394 5.30 2.96 -6.69
CA ILE A 394 5.08 3.65 -5.43
C ILE A 394 5.67 5.08 -5.45
N ALA A 395 5.90 5.64 -6.64
CA ALA A 395 6.38 7.02 -6.76
C ALA A 395 5.27 7.99 -6.32
N HIS A 396 5.62 8.92 -5.43
CA HIS A 396 4.75 9.98 -4.94
C HIS A 396 4.99 11.25 -5.76
N VAL A 397 4.04 11.66 -6.60
CA VAL A 397 4.25 12.77 -7.54
C VAL A 397 3.22 13.87 -7.32
N GLY A 398 3.66 14.93 -6.64
CA GLY A 398 2.81 16.07 -6.30
C GLY A 398 1.77 15.77 -5.21
N PRO A 399 2.14 15.12 -4.09
CA PRO A 399 1.21 14.91 -2.98
C PRO A 399 0.65 16.25 -2.48
N THR A 400 -0.63 16.26 -2.14
CA THR A 400 -1.27 17.41 -1.50
C THR A 400 -0.60 17.66 -0.15
N VAL A 401 -0.05 18.86 0.05
CA VAL A 401 0.57 19.25 1.33
C VAL A 401 -0.43 20.02 2.18
N VAL A 402 -0.72 19.49 3.36
CA VAL A 402 -1.51 20.13 4.40
C VAL A 402 -0.58 20.67 5.48
N ALA A 403 -0.72 21.96 5.77
CA ALA A 403 -0.01 22.64 6.86
C ALA A 403 -0.80 23.87 7.30
N ASN A 404 -0.81 24.16 8.60
CA ASN A 404 -1.37 25.39 9.17
C ASN A 404 -2.84 25.67 8.75
N GLY A 405 -3.68 24.64 8.61
CA GLY A 405 -5.09 24.77 8.18
C GLY A 405 -5.30 25.07 6.69
N LEU A 406 -4.23 25.02 5.89
CA LEU A 406 -4.27 25.17 4.43
C LEU A 406 -3.85 23.87 3.77
N PHE A 407 -4.44 23.56 2.62
CA PHE A 407 -3.92 22.55 1.70
C PHE A 407 -3.38 23.25 0.45
N THR A 408 -2.22 22.78 -0.01
CA THR A 408 -1.49 23.34 -1.14
C THR A 408 -1.52 22.37 -2.30
N LEU A 409 -1.94 22.89 -3.46
CA LEU A 409 -1.88 22.20 -4.74
C LEU A 409 -0.89 22.93 -5.64
N ALA A 410 0.05 22.20 -6.22
CA ALA A 410 1.07 22.76 -7.09
C ALA A 410 1.39 21.81 -8.24
N PRO A 411 1.70 22.34 -9.44
CA PRO A 411 1.96 21.53 -10.61
C PRO A 411 3.27 20.76 -10.49
N VAL A 412 3.32 19.58 -11.09
CA VAL A 412 4.56 18.81 -11.27
C VAL A 412 4.78 18.58 -12.74
N ARG A 413 5.98 18.91 -13.21
CA ARG A 413 6.40 18.73 -14.60
C ARG A 413 7.60 17.81 -14.67
N ILE A 414 7.46 16.67 -15.33
CA ILE A 414 8.54 15.73 -15.56
C ILE A 414 9.03 15.90 -17.01
N GLY A 415 10.27 16.29 -17.20
CA GLY A 415 10.87 16.52 -18.51
C GLY A 415 10.97 15.24 -19.35
N ARG A 416 11.10 15.40 -20.67
CA ARG A 416 11.28 14.29 -21.62
C ARG A 416 12.43 13.36 -21.20
N ARG A 417 12.22 12.04 -21.34
CA ARG A 417 13.20 10.97 -21.03
C ARG A 417 13.73 10.99 -19.58
N SER A 418 13.01 11.64 -18.67
CA SER A 418 13.40 11.65 -17.25
C SER A 418 12.92 10.39 -16.55
N PHE A 419 13.56 10.04 -15.45
CA PHE A 419 13.29 8.84 -14.68
C PHE A 419 13.01 9.18 -13.22
N ILE A 420 11.86 8.73 -12.70
CA ILE A 420 11.51 8.80 -11.27
C ILE A 420 11.49 7.37 -10.72
N GLY A 421 12.39 7.08 -9.78
CA GLY A 421 12.61 5.75 -9.22
C GLY A 421 11.56 5.30 -8.22
N ASN A 422 11.65 4.03 -7.82
CA ASN A 422 10.67 3.41 -6.93
C ASN A 422 10.64 4.11 -5.58
N ALA A 423 9.45 4.33 -5.02
CA ALA A 423 9.26 5.03 -3.75
C ALA A 423 9.95 6.41 -3.69
N ALA A 424 10.26 7.04 -4.83
CA ALA A 424 10.73 8.42 -4.86
C ALA A 424 9.57 9.38 -4.57
N LEU A 425 9.89 10.53 -3.99
CA LEU A 425 8.92 11.59 -3.75
C LEU A 425 9.33 12.87 -4.46
N VAL A 426 8.47 13.30 -5.38
CA VAL A 426 8.58 14.57 -6.11
C VAL A 426 7.54 15.53 -5.54
N PRO A 427 7.94 16.56 -4.76
CA PRO A 427 7.00 17.50 -4.18
C PRO A 427 6.22 18.30 -5.23
N GLY A 428 5.03 18.77 -4.87
CA GLY A 428 4.27 19.70 -5.70
C GLY A 428 5.06 21.00 -5.96
N GLY A 429 4.98 21.52 -7.19
CA GLY A 429 5.76 22.69 -7.61
C GLY A 429 7.14 22.34 -8.19
N THR A 430 7.46 21.05 -8.32
CA THR A 430 8.75 20.61 -8.88
C THR A 430 8.68 20.49 -10.40
N THR A 431 9.70 21.04 -11.07
CA THR A 431 9.98 20.82 -12.49
C THR A 431 11.27 20.02 -12.61
N VAL A 432 11.15 18.81 -13.13
CA VAL A 432 12.27 17.91 -13.40
C VAL A 432 12.76 18.14 -14.83
N GLY A 433 14.02 18.51 -14.98
CA GLY A 433 14.67 18.74 -16.28
C GLY A 433 14.71 17.49 -17.16
N LYS A 434 14.94 17.66 -18.46
CA LYS A 434 15.01 16.56 -19.43
C LYS A 434 16.17 15.61 -19.07
N ASN A 435 15.98 14.30 -19.30
CA ASN A 435 16.95 13.25 -19.00
C ASN A 435 17.44 13.24 -17.53
N ALA A 436 16.75 13.91 -16.61
CA ALA A 436 17.12 13.87 -15.20
C ALA A 436 16.61 12.58 -14.55
N LEU A 437 17.33 12.10 -13.54
CA LEU A 437 16.98 10.90 -12.78
C LEU A 437 16.85 11.24 -11.30
N ILE A 438 15.69 10.92 -10.72
CA ILE A 438 15.50 10.86 -9.26
C ILE A 438 15.47 9.40 -8.88
N GLY A 439 16.41 8.96 -8.05
CA GLY A 439 16.63 7.57 -7.72
C GLY A 439 15.55 6.96 -6.82
N VAL A 440 15.69 5.67 -6.56
CA VAL A 440 14.86 4.93 -5.61
C VAL A 440 14.93 5.56 -4.22
N LEU A 441 13.82 5.60 -3.49
CA LEU A 441 13.73 6.15 -2.14
C LEU A 441 14.43 7.52 -2.00
N SER A 442 14.27 8.39 -3.00
CA SER A 442 14.93 9.70 -3.08
C SER A 442 13.97 10.87 -3.20
N VAL A 443 14.46 12.06 -2.87
CA VAL A 443 13.81 13.35 -3.10
C VAL A 443 14.62 14.20 -4.08
N PRO A 444 14.04 15.20 -4.78
CA PRO A 444 14.80 16.10 -5.66
C PRO A 444 15.65 17.12 -4.87
N PRO A 445 16.72 17.69 -5.49
CA PRO A 445 17.57 18.73 -4.89
C PRO A 445 16.86 20.05 -4.57
N GLY A 446 15.72 20.29 -5.20
CA GLY A 446 14.94 21.52 -5.11
C GLY A 446 13.72 21.47 -6.03
N SER A 447 13.03 22.60 -6.18
CA SER A 447 11.88 22.73 -7.08
C SER A 447 12.26 22.71 -8.56
N GLU A 448 13.49 23.05 -8.91
CA GLU A 448 14.01 22.95 -10.27
C GLU A 448 15.16 21.95 -10.29
N VAL A 449 14.94 20.81 -10.94
CA VAL A 449 16.00 19.80 -11.12
C VAL A 449 16.65 20.06 -12.48
N PRO A 450 17.97 20.28 -12.54
CA PRO A 450 18.65 20.52 -13.81
C PRO A 450 18.53 19.33 -14.77
N ALA A 451 18.55 19.59 -16.08
CA ALA A 451 18.59 18.54 -17.09
C ALA A 451 19.90 17.73 -17.01
N GLU A 452 19.87 16.48 -17.47
CA GLU A 452 21.04 15.57 -17.51
C GLU A 452 21.69 15.33 -16.12
N THR A 453 20.94 15.47 -15.03
CA THR A 453 21.47 15.23 -13.67
C THR A 453 20.84 14.01 -13.03
N THR A 454 21.61 13.33 -12.18
CA THR A 454 21.16 12.17 -11.41
C THR A 454 21.22 12.47 -9.93
N TRP A 455 20.12 12.23 -9.22
CA TRP A 455 19.98 12.51 -7.79
C TRP A 455 19.50 11.27 -7.06
N LEU A 456 20.12 10.99 -5.91
CA LEU A 456 19.80 9.83 -5.09
C LEU A 456 19.81 10.22 -3.61
N GLY A 457 18.92 9.62 -2.83
CA GLY A 457 18.88 9.73 -1.39
C GLY A 457 17.92 10.79 -0.86
N SER A 458 17.82 10.80 0.47
CA SER A 458 17.14 11.80 1.26
C SER A 458 18.07 12.08 2.45
N PRO A 459 18.81 13.21 2.50
CA PRO A 459 18.82 14.32 1.54
C PRO A 459 19.39 13.94 0.16
N PRO A 460 19.10 14.73 -0.88
CA PRO A 460 19.50 14.43 -2.25
C PRO A 460 21.02 14.60 -2.46
N LEU A 461 21.65 13.57 -3.03
CA LEU A 461 23.06 13.52 -3.42
C LEU A 461 23.15 13.47 -4.94
N HIS A 462 24.00 14.32 -5.53
CA HIS A 462 24.27 14.30 -6.96
C HIS A 462 25.19 13.12 -7.31
N LEU A 463 24.78 12.28 -8.26
CA LEU A 463 25.61 11.22 -8.81
C LEU A 463 26.22 11.71 -10.14
N PRO A 464 27.55 11.90 -10.21
CA PRO A 464 28.21 12.51 -11.38
C PRO A 464 28.20 11.59 -12.60
N GLU A 465 28.20 10.27 -12.40
CA GLU A 465 28.13 9.30 -13.48
C GLU A 465 26.90 8.41 -13.33
N ARG A 466 26.19 8.26 -14.45
CA ARG A 466 25.10 7.31 -14.58
C ARG A 466 25.65 6.04 -15.21
N GLU A 467 25.43 4.90 -14.57
CA GLU A 467 25.79 3.62 -15.16
C GLU A 467 24.95 3.41 -16.44
N GLN A 468 25.64 3.29 -17.57
CA GLN A 468 24.96 3.03 -18.84
C GLN A 468 24.49 1.58 -18.90
N SER A 469 23.22 1.39 -19.25
CA SER A 469 22.67 0.06 -19.50
C SER A 469 23.32 -0.59 -20.73
N LYS A 470 23.40 -1.94 -20.73
CA LYS A 470 23.82 -2.69 -21.92
C LYS A 470 23.03 -2.23 -23.14
N PHE A 471 23.72 -2.08 -24.27
CA PHE A 471 23.11 -1.58 -25.49
C PHE A 471 22.11 -2.60 -26.06
N PHE A 472 20.83 -2.21 -26.09
CA PHE A 472 19.79 -2.92 -26.84
C PHE A 472 19.33 -2.02 -27.99
N PRO A 473 18.92 -2.59 -29.13
CA PRO A 473 18.32 -1.80 -30.22
C PRO A 473 17.18 -0.92 -29.70
N GLU A 474 17.08 0.33 -30.18
CA GLU A 474 16.09 1.31 -29.69
C GLU A 474 14.64 0.79 -29.75
N HIS A 475 14.32 -0.10 -30.69
CA HIS A 475 12.99 -0.68 -30.80
C HIS A 475 12.61 -1.67 -29.68
N PHE A 476 13.56 -2.05 -28.83
CA PHE A 476 13.29 -2.81 -27.61
C PHE A 476 13.23 -1.93 -26.35
N THR A 477 13.53 -0.64 -26.47
CA THR A 477 13.57 0.33 -25.36
C THR A 477 12.62 1.50 -25.61
N PHE A 478 12.98 2.42 -26.50
CA PHE A 478 12.29 3.71 -26.71
C PHE A 478 11.35 3.74 -27.93
N ALA A 479 11.59 2.93 -28.97
CA ALA A 479 10.90 3.03 -30.26
C ALA A 479 10.26 1.71 -30.74
N PRO A 480 9.33 1.12 -29.96
CA PRO A 480 8.77 -0.21 -30.25
C PRO A 480 8.09 -0.30 -31.61
N THR A 481 8.27 -1.44 -32.29
CA THR A 481 7.53 -1.74 -33.51
C THR A 481 6.05 -1.97 -33.22
N ARG A 482 5.18 -1.77 -34.22
CA ARG A 482 3.73 -2.02 -34.08
C ARG A 482 3.41 -3.45 -33.60
N ASN A 483 4.17 -4.44 -34.06
CA ASN A 483 3.99 -5.83 -33.63
C ASN A 483 4.33 -6.02 -32.14
N LEU A 484 5.44 -5.44 -31.65
CA LEU A 484 5.77 -5.48 -30.21
C LEU A 484 4.71 -4.75 -29.38
N TYR A 485 4.19 -3.64 -29.89
CA TYR A 485 3.10 -2.89 -29.27
C TYR A 485 1.84 -3.73 -29.09
N ILE A 486 1.37 -4.38 -30.15
CA ILE A 486 0.18 -5.25 -30.12
C ILE A 486 0.41 -6.45 -29.19
N ARG A 487 1.57 -7.10 -29.28
CA ARG A 487 1.90 -8.23 -28.39
C ARG A 487 1.87 -7.83 -26.92
N ARG A 488 2.44 -6.68 -26.57
CA ARG A 488 2.41 -6.16 -25.20
C ARG A 488 0.98 -5.93 -24.72
N LEU A 489 0.13 -5.30 -25.55
CA LEU A 489 -1.29 -5.12 -25.22
C LEU A 489 -2.01 -6.45 -24.95
N CYS A 490 -1.71 -7.51 -25.72
CA CYS A 490 -2.29 -8.83 -25.46
C CYS A 490 -1.86 -9.39 -24.09
N TYR A 491 -0.59 -9.26 -23.70
CA TYR A 491 -0.13 -9.68 -22.37
C TYR A 491 -0.77 -8.84 -21.26
N GLU A 492 -0.83 -7.52 -21.47
CA GLU A 492 -1.41 -6.59 -20.49
C GLU A 492 -2.92 -6.80 -20.33
N TYR A 493 -3.64 -7.21 -21.38
CA TYR A 493 -5.04 -7.61 -21.25
C TYR A 493 -5.23 -8.70 -20.19
N PHE A 494 -4.42 -9.76 -20.22
CA PHE A 494 -4.46 -10.82 -19.21
C PHE A 494 -4.00 -10.33 -17.85
N ARG A 495 -2.96 -9.49 -17.79
CA ARG A 495 -2.48 -8.86 -16.54
C ARG A 495 -3.61 -8.13 -15.83
N VAL A 496 -4.37 -7.33 -16.58
CA VAL A 496 -5.42 -6.48 -16.03
C VAL A 496 -6.66 -7.29 -15.62
N THR A 497 -7.08 -8.24 -16.45
CA THR A 497 -8.38 -8.92 -16.31
C THR A 497 -8.35 -10.19 -15.47
N LEU A 498 -7.24 -10.93 -15.46
CA LEU A 498 -7.16 -12.22 -14.75
C LEU A 498 -7.33 -12.09 -13.24
N PRO A 499 -6.73 -11.10 -12.53
CA PRO A 499 -6.96 -10.97 -11.09
C PRO A 499 -8.44 -10.80 -10.73
N ALA A 500 -9.15 -9.91 -11.45
CA ALA A 500 -10.58 -9.71 -11.24
C ALA A 500 -11.37 -10.98 -11.59
N THR A 501 -11.00 -11.67 -12.68
CA THR A 501 -11.63 -12.95 -13.08
C THR A 501 -11.50 -14.02 -11.98
N LEU A 502 -10.30 -14.20 -11.43
CA LEU A 502 -10.05 -15.15 -10.35
C LEU A 502 -10.76 -14.75 -9.05
N ALA A 503 -10.80 -13.45 -8.74
CA ALA A 503 -11.55 -12.94 -7.60
C ALA A 503 -13.06 -13.21 -7.75
N PHE A 504 -13.63 -13.01 -8.94
CA PHE A 504 -15.03 -13.37 -9.21
C PHE A 504 -15.29 -14.86 -9.01
N ILE A 505 -14.44 -15.74 -9.55
CA ILE A 505 -14.56 -17.19 -9.32
C ILE A 505 -14.56 -17.50 -7.83
N GLY A 506 -13.60 -16.95 -7.08
CA GLY A 506 -13.50 -17.15 -5.63
C GLY A 506 -14.74 -16.68 -4.88
N VAL A 507 -15.23 -15.47 -5.17
CA VAL A 507 -16.42 -14.89 -4.52
C VAL A 507 -17.68 -15.69 -4.87
N THR A 508 -17.85 -16.09 -6.13
CA THR A 508 -19.02 -16.87 -6.56
C THR A 508 -19.05 -18.25 -5.91
N VAL A 509 -17.91 -18.95 -5.85
CA VAL A 509 -17.81 -20.27 -5.18
C VAL A 509 -18.10 -20.14 -3.69
N LEU A 510 -17.53 -19.14 -3.02
CA LEU A 510 -17.81 -18.90 -1.60
C LEU A 510 -19.26 -18.47 -1.35
N GLY A 511 -19.86 -17.70 -2.25
CA GLY A 511 -21.26 -17.28 -2.18
C GLY A 511 -22.22 -18.45 -2.31
N GLN A 512 -22.00 -19.35 -3.29
CA GLN A 512 -22.79 -20.58 -3.41
C GLN A 512 -22.63 -21.49 -2.20
N PHE A 513 -21.39 -21.65 -1.71
CA PHE A 513 -21.12 -22.44 -0.52
C PHE A 513 -21.80 -21.84 0.72
N ALA A 514 -21.80 -20.51 0.86
CA ALA A 514 -22.51 -19.81 1.93
C ALA A 514 -24.01 -20.10 1.91
N LEU A 515 -24.66 -20.01 0.74
CA LEU A 515 -26.09 -20.34 0.59
C LEU A 515 -26.37 -21.81 0.97
N HIS A 516 -25.50 -22.74 0.55
CA HIS A 516 -25.62 -24.14 0.91
C HIS A 516 -25.50 -24.38 2.42
N LEU A 517 -24.55 -23.69 3.08
CA LEU A 517 -24.38 -23.77 4.52
C LEU A 517 -25.58 -23.21 5.29
N LEU A 518 -26.12 -22.07 4.85
CA LEU A 518 -27.29 -21.44 5.49
C LEU A 518 -28.55 -22.31 5.41
N ALA A 519 -28.67 -23.14 4.37
CA ALA A 519 -29.81 -24.06 4.23
C ALA A 519 -29.80 -25.22 5.27
N GLY A 520 -28.65 -25.57 5.84
CA GLY A 520 -28.49 -26.76 6.69
C GLY A 520 -27.89 -26.51 8.08
N PHE A 521 -27.29 -25.36 8.31
CA PHE A 521 -26.57 -25.03 9.55
C PHE A 521 -27.04 -23.70 10.15
N SER A 522 -26.83 -23.53 11.45
CA SER A 522 -27.05 -22.24 12.10
C SER A 522 -26.09 -21.18 11.55
N LEU A 523 -26.48 -19.89 11.62
CA LEU A 523 -25.67 -18.77 11.14
C LEU A 523 -24.22 -18.80 11.64
N MET A 524 -24.00 -19.15 12.91
CA MET A 524 -22.66 -19.24 13.51
C MET A 524 -21.84 -20.40 12.93
N ALA A 525 -22.46 -21.57 12.79
CA ALA A 525 -21.79 -22.73 12.19
C ALA A 525 -21.47 -22.47 10.70
N ALA A 526 -22.40 -21.86 9.97
CA ALA A 526 -22.19 -21.42 8.59
C ALA A 526 -21.03 -20.41 8.49
N ALA A 527 -20.94 -19.42 9.39
CA ALA A 527 -19.84 -18.46 9.40
C ALA A 527 -18.47 -19.11 9.65
N LEU A 528 -18.38 -20.04 10.60
CA LEU A 528 -17.13 -20.77 10.89
C LEU A 528 -16.69 -21.66 9.71
N LEU A 529 -17.63 -22.41 9.12
CA LEU A 529 -17.34 -23.27 7.96
C LEU A 529 -17.00 -22.43 6.72
N LEU A 530 -17.67 -21.30 6.50
CA LEU A 530 -17.35 -20.39 5.41
C LEU A 530 -15.97 -19.75 5.60
N ALA A 531 -15.60 -19.39 6.82
CA ALA A 531 -14.27 -18.87 7.11
C ALA A 531 -13.17 -19.89 6.80
N LEU A 532 -13.38 -21.15 7.15
CA LEU A 532 -12.47 -22.24 6.75
C LEU A 532 -12.42 -22.38 5.22
N ALA A 533 -13.57 -22.36 4.54
CA ALA A 533 -13.63 -22.41 3.09
C ALA A 533 -12.93 -21.21 2.43
N ALA A 534 -13.00 -20.02 3.01
CA ALA A 534 -12.29 -18.83 2.52
C ALA A 534 -10.76 -19.00 2.63
N VAL A 535 -10.26 -19.60 3.71
CA VAL A 535 -8.83 -19.96 3.83
C VAL A 535 -8.44 -20.98 2.77
N VAL A 536 -9.24 -22.04 2.59
CA VAL A 536 -9.01 -23.05 1.54
C VAL A 536 -9.01 -22.42 0.16
N MET A 537 -9.95 -21.52 -0.13
CA MET A 537 -10.01 -20.77 -1.38
C MET A 537 -8.75 -19.94 -1.61
N GLY A 538 -8.27 -19.22 -0.58
CA GLY A 538 -7.01 -18.49 -0.64
C GLY A 538 -5.81 -19.38 -0.94
N VAL A 539 -5.75 -20.59 -0.36
CA VAL A 539 -4.71 -21.59 -0.66
C VAL A 539 -4.83 -22.11 -2.09
N CYS A 540 -6.03 -22.43 -2.56
CA CYS A 540 -6.27 -22.88 -3.94
C CYS A 540 -5.85 -21.83 -4.97
N LEU A 541 -6.29 -20.58 -4.79
CA LEU A 541 -5.89 -19.47 -5.66
C LEU A 541 -4.37 -19.25 -5.63
N THR A 542 -3.76 -19.38 -4.46
CA THR A 542 -2.30 -19.31 -4.31
C THR A 542 -1.58 -20.42 -5.08
N ALA A 543 -2.09 -21.66 -4.99
CA ALA A 543 -1.54 -22.79 -5.72
C ALA A 543 -1.67 -22.62 -7.25
N VAL A 544 -2.79 -22.06 -7.72
CA VAL A 544 -2.99 -21.71 -9.14
C VAL A 544 -1.93 -20.70 -9.59
N VAL A 545 -1.74 -19.60 -8.86
CA VAL A 545 -0.76 -18.57 -9.22
C VAL A 545 0.68 -19.09 -9.14
N ALA A 546 1.01 -19.90 -8.13
CA ALA A 546 2.31 -20.57 -8.05
C ALA A 546 2.54 -21.52 -9.23
N GLY A 547 1.53 -22.32 -9.60
CA GLY A 547 1.57 -23.18 -10.78
C GLY A 547 1.82 -22.38 -12.07
N LEU A 548 1.13 -21.25 -12.24
CA LEU A 548 1.36 -20.32 -13.35
C LEU A 548 2.77 -19.75 -13.36
N LYS A 549 3.33 -19.38 -12.20
CA LYS A 549 4.73 -18.94 -12.08
C LYS A 549 5.68 -20.03 -12.59
N TRP A 550 5.52 -21.26 -12.12
CA TRP A 550 6.38 -22.37 -12.52
C TRP A 550 6.23 -22.75 -14.00
N LEU A 551 5.02 -22.65 -14.55
CA LEU A 551 4.73 -22.91 -15.96
C LEU A 551 5.28 -21.81 -16.90
N LEU A 552 5.05 -20.54 -16.59
CA LEU A 552 5.35 -19.43 -17.49
C LEU A 552 6.80 -18.92 -17.36
N ILE A 553 7.38 -19.03 -16.18
CA ILE A 553 8.73 -18.52 -15.86
C ILE A 553 9.69 -19.66 -15.52
N GLY A 554 9.27 -20.62 -14.70
CA GLY A 554 10.17 -21.58 -14.05
C GLY A 554 10.94 -20.91 -12.91
N THR A 555 12.26 -21.06 -12.89
CA THR A 555 13.14 -20.43 -11.91
C THR A 555 13.68 -19.09 -12.43
N TYR A 556 13.49 -18.01 -11.67
CA TYR A 556 14.14 -16.73 -11.93
C TYR A 556 15.67 -16.87 -11.84
N ARG A 557 16.39 -16.23 -12.76
CA ARG A 557 17.86 -16.21 -12.79
C ARG A 557 18.36 -14.78 -13.05
N PRO A 558 19.53 -14.38 -12.52
CA PRO A 558 20.12 -13.08 -12.79
C PRO A 558 20.25 -12.83 -14.30
N ARG A 559 19.64 -11.75 -14.78
CA ARG A 559 19.47 -11.45 -16.20
C ARG A 559 19.31 -9.96 -16.45
N ILE A 560 19.65 -9.55 -17.67
CA ILE A 560 19.42 -8.21 -18.19
C ILE A 560 18.51 -8.35 -19.41
N ARG A 561 17.34 -7.70 -19.38
CA ARG A 561 16.34 -7.79 -20.46
C ARG A 561 15.77 -6.40 -20.77
N PRO A 562 15.55 -6.07 -22.05
CA PRO A 562 14.90 -4.82 -22.40
C PRO A 562 13.39 -4.89 -22.06
N MET A 563 12.79 -3.74 -21.79
CA MET A 563 11.40 -3.60 -21.39
C MET A 563 10.43 -4.25 -22.38
N TRP A 564 10.68 -4.11 -23.69
CA TRP A 564 9.83 -4.69 -24.73
C TRP A 564 10.20 -6.14 -25.04
N SER A 565 10.25 -6.99 -24.00
CA SER A 565 10.54 -8.41 -24.14
C SER A 565 9.45 -9.27 -23.51
N ALA A 566 9.18 -10.42 -24.14
CA ALA A 566 8.19 -11.39 -23.64
C ALA A 566 8.55 -11.94 -22.25
N PHE A 567 9.82 -11.89 -21.84
CA PHE A 567 10.21 -12.24 -20.48
C PHE A 567 9.65 -11.24 -19.46
N VAL A 568 9.87 -9.94 -19.69
CA VAL A 568 9.40 -8.87 -18.79
C VAL A 568 7.88 -8.95 -18.67
N TRP A 569 7.15 -9.07 -19.79
CA TRP A 569 5.68 -9.12 -19.75
C TRP A 569 5.12 -10.34 -19.01
N ARG A 570 5.78 -11.50 -19.12
CA ARG A 570 5.41 -12.68 -18.32
C ARG A 570 5.71 -12.48 -16.84
N SER A 571 6.83 -11.85 -16.52
CA SER A 571 7.19 -11.54 -15.12
C SER A 571 6.17 -10.58 -14.50
N GLU A 572 5.86 -9.49 -15.18
CA GLU A 572 4.86 -8.50 -14.75
C GLU A 572 3.46 -9.11 -14.60
N LEU A 573 3.07 -10.05 -15.46
CA LEU A 573 1.83 -10.81 -15.31
C LEU A 573 1.80 -11.62 -14.01
N ILE A 574 2.89 -12.34 -13.69
CA ILE A 574 3.01 -13.10 -12.45
C ILE A 574 3.00 -12.17 -11.23
N THR A 575 3.73 -11.05 -11.29
CA THR A 575 3.71 -10.04 -10.23
C THR A 575 2.29 -9.52 -9.99
N ALA A 576 1.56 -9.16 -11.04
CA ALA A 576 0.19 -8.68 -10.91
C ALA A 576 -0.75 -9.73 -10.29
N LEU A 577 -0.62 -11.01 -10.67
CA LEU A 577 -1.39 -12.10 -10.06
C LEU A 577 -1.00 -12.34 -8.61
N TYR A 578 0.29 -12.29 -8.29
CA TYR A 578 0.77 -12.42 -6.91
C TYR A 578 0.21 -11.29 -6.03
N GLU A 579 0.34 -10.04 -6.44
CA GLU A 579 -0.10 -8.89 -5.64
C GLU A 579 -1.63 -8.79 -5.54
N ASN A 580 -2.36 -9.08 -6.63
CA ASN A 580 -3.81 -8.87 -6.66
C ASN A 580 -4.63 -10.12 -6.29
N VAL A 581 -4.01 -11.30 -6.25
CA VAL A 581 -4.69 -12.56 -5.87
C VAL A 581 -4.05 -13.18 -4.64
N VAL A 582 -2.74 -13.50 -4.66
CA VAL A 582 -2.08 -14.20 -3.55
C VAL A 582 -2.06 -13.33 -2.29
N VAL A 583 -1.64 -12.07 -2.43
CA VAL A 583 -1.54 -11.13 -1.30
C VAL A 583 -2.92 -10.82 -0.71
N THR A 584 -3.90 -10.49 -1.56
CA THR A 584 -5.25 -10.09 -1.13
C THR A 584 -6.07 -11.25 -0.55
N TRP A 585 -5.93 -12.48 -1.07
CA TRP A 585 -6.71 -13.64 -0.62
C TRP A 585 -6.03 -14.44 0.50
N LEU A 586 -4.70 -14.40 0.62
CA LEU A 586 -3.99 -15.21 1.62
C LEU A 586 -2.85 -14.46 2.32
N LEU A 587 -1.83 -14.01 1.58
CA LEU A 587 -0.53 -13.67 2.16
C LEU A 587 -0.57 -12.49 3.13
N ALA A 588 -1.37 -11.44 2.85
CA ALA A 588 -1.50 -10.28 3.74
C ALA A 588 -2.02 -10.67 5.14
N ARG A 589 -2.91 -11.68 5.22
CA ARG A 589 -3.43 -12.20 6.49
C ARG A 589 -2.36 -12.99 7.25
N LEU A 590 -1.39 -13.58 6.54
CA LEU A 590 -0.30 -14.36 7.11
C LEU A 590 0.91 -13.54 7.55
N THR A 591 0.99 -12.23 7.27
CA THR A 591 2.14 -11.43 7.73
C THR A 591 2.23 -11.46 9.27
N GLY A 592 3.45 -11.57 9.78
CA GLY A 592 3.75 -11.78 11.20
C GLY A 592 3.49 -13.20 11.72
N THR A 593 3.24 -14.19 10.83
CA THR A 593 3.06 -15.61 11.19
C THR A 593 4.16 -16.48 10.55
N PRO A 594 4.48 -17.66 11.10
CA PRO A 594 5.44 -18.57 10.47
C PRO A 594 4.96 -19.16 9.13
N PHE A 595 3.65 -19.14 8.85
CA PHE A 595 3.09 -19.70 7.61
C PHE A 595 3.44 -18.87 6.37
N MET A 596 3.70 -17.56 6.53
CA MET A 596 4.08 -16.69 5.42
C MET A 596 5.33 -17.20 4.69
N ALA A 597 6.31 -17.69 5.45
CA ALA A 597 7.53 -18.26 4.88
C ALA A 597 7.25 -19.52 4.05
N LEU A 598 6.29 -20.35 4.43
CA LEU A 598 5.89 -21.53 3.66
C LEU A 598 5.32 -21.14 2.29
N VAL A 599 4.44 -20.14 2.27
CA VAL A 599 3.82 -19.65 1.03
C VAL A 599 4.88 -19.03 0.12
N LEU A 600 5.78 -18.21 0.64
CA LEU A 600 6.84 -17.60 -0.18
C LEU A 600 7.84 -18.63 -0.72
N ARG A 601 8.14 -19.70 0.04
CA ARG A 601 8.95 -20.83 -0.45
C ARG A 601 8.30 -21.57 -1.61
N LEU A 602 6.96 -21.65 -1.68
CA LEU A 602 6.24 -22.23 -2.83
C LEU A 602 6.56 -21.47 -4.14
N PHE A 603 6.77 -20.17 -4.05
CA PHE A 603 7.16 -19.33 -5.18
C PHE A 603 8.67 -19.37 -5.49
N GLY A 604 9.49 -19.92 -4.59
CA GLY A 604 10.94 -20.12 -4.79
C GLY A 604 11.85 -19.28 -3.89
N VAL A 605 11.29 -18.45 -3.00
CA VAL A 605 12.11 -17.69 -2.03
C VAL A 605 12.81 -18.65 -1.08
N LYS A 606 14.10 -18.43 -0.82
CA LYS A 606 14.84 -19.19 0.22
C LYS A 606 14.74 -18.43 1.53
N ILE A 607 14.00 -18.98 2.49
CA ILE A 607 13.79 -18.36 3.80
C ILE A 607 14.20 -19.34 4.88
N GLY A 608 14.99 -18.91 5.86
CA GLY A 608 15.35 -19.66 7.04
C GLY A 608 14.19 -19.89 8.01
N SER A 609 14.52 -20.46 9.16
CA SER A 609 13.64 -20.78 10.28
C SER A 609 13.43 -19.57 11.18
N ARG A 610 12.27 -19.52 11.86
CA ARG A 610 11.92 -18.52 12.89
C ARG A 610 11.90 -17.05 12.45
N CYS A 611 11.84 -16.80 11.14
CA CYS A 611 11.76 -15.44 10.62
C CYS A 611 10.41 -14.78 10.93
N PHE A 612 10.47 -13.50 11.30
CA PHE A 612 9.31 -12.61 11.37
C PHE A 612 9.27 -11.75 10.11
N LEU A 613 8.23 -11.92 9.29
CA LEU A 613 8.06 -11.23 8.02
C LEU A 613 6.77 -10.41 8.04
N GLU A 614 6.89 -9.10 7.83
CA GLU A 614 5.75 -8.18 7.82
C GLU A 614 5.53 -7.51 6.44
N THR A 615 6.34 -7.88 5.44
CA THR A 615 6.27 -7.32 4.08
C THR A 615 6.01 -8.38 3.01
N THR A 616 5.23 -8.02 1.99
CA THR A 616 4.93 -8.86 0.82
C THR A 616 5.67 -8.43 -0.45
N PHE A 617 6.44 -7.33 -0.41
CA PHE A 617 7.09 -6.74 -1.59
C PHE A 617 8.32 -7.55 -2.05
N MET A 618 8.05 -8.61 -2.81
CA MET A 618 9.03 -9.52 -3.44
C MET A 618 8.45 -10.02 -4.77
N THR A 619 9.15 -9.85 -5.89
CA THR A 619 8.63 -10.17 -7.24
C THR A 619 9.39 -11.27 -7.96
N GLU A 620 10.72 -11.24 -7.99
CA GLU A 620 11.54 -12.33 -8.56
C GLU A 620 11.98 -13.30 -7.46
N PHE A 621 11.02 -14.08 -6.98
CA PHE A 621 11.11 -14.92 -5.78
C PHE A 621 12.41 -15.72 -5.62
N ASP A 622 12.86 -16.42 -6.67
CA ASP A 622 14.04 -17.31 -6.63
C ASP A 622 15.38 -16.56 -6.45
N LEU A 623 15.36 -15.22 -6.51
CA LEU A 623 16.52 -14.35 -6.34
C LEU A 623 16.66 -13.83 -4.90
N VAL A 624 15.70 -14.10 -4.02
CA VAL A 624 15.73 -13.63 -2.63
C VAL A 624 16.15 -14.78 -1.69
N GLU A 625 17.17 -14.51 -0.87
CA GLU A 625 17.67 -15.41 0.16
C GLU A 625 17.67 -14.71 1.52
N ILE A 626 17.00 -15.32 2.51
CA ILE A 626 16.84 -14.81 3.88
C ILE A 626 17.28 -15.91 4.85
N GLY A 627 18.21 -15.60 5.74
CA GLY A 627 18.72 -16.49 6.79
C GLY A 627 17.72 -16.83 7.89
N ASP A 628 18.19 -17.50 8.94
CA ASP A 628 17.42 -17.84 10.14
C ASP A 628 17.20 -16.61 11.04
N ASP A 629 16.14 -16.60 11.84
CA ASP A 629 15.88 -15.60 12.90
C ASP A 629 15.84 -14.13 12.42
N CYS A 630 15.57 -13.91 11.14
CA CYS A 630 15.47 -12.57 10.56
C CYS A 630 14.14 -11.88 10.92
N CYS A 631 14.20 -10.58 11.19
CA CYS A 631 13.04 -9.71 11.39
C CYS A 631 12.96 -8.69 10.25
N ILE A 632 11.92 -8.73 9.43
CA ILE A 632 11.72 -7.78 8.31
C ILE A 632 10.42 -7.02 8.53
N GLY A 633 10.55 -5.71 8.77
CA GLY A 633 9.45 -4.84 9.12
C GLY A 633 8.48 -4.52 7.98
N LEU A 634 7.36 -3.89 8.36
CA LEU A 634 6.30 -3.48 7.45
C LEU A 634 6.82 -2.68 6.25
N ALA A 635 6.27 -2.98 5.07
CA ALA A 635 6.50 -2.26 3.83
C ALA A 635 7.99 -2.14 3.40
N CYS A 636 8.86 -3.04 3.85
CA CYS A 636 10.21 -3.16 3.29
C CYS A 636 10.15 -3.71 1.86
N SER A 637 10.93 -3.14 0.94
CA SER A 637 11.05 -3.62 -0.43
C SER A 637 12.33 -4.44 -0.58
N LEU A 638 12.20 -5.75 -0.85
CA LEU A 638 13.32 -6.60 -1.25
C LEU A 638 13.39 -6.59 -2.77
N GLN A 639 14.09 -5.59 -3.30
CA GLN A 639 14.00 -5.20 -4.69
C GLN A 639 15.01 -5.95 -5.56
N THR A 640 14.54 -7.01 -6.20
CA THR A 640 15.35 -7.92 -7.05
C THR A 640 15.64 -7.39 -8.45
N HIS A 641 15.02 -6.29 -8.87
CA HIS A 641 15.31 -5.64 -10.13
C HIS A 641 15.18 -4.11 -10.09
N LEU A 642 15.83 -3.44 -11.03
CA LEU A 642 15.57 -2.04 -11.38
C LEU A 642 15.44 -1.88 -12.89
N PHE A 643 14.66 -0.88 -13.31
CA PHE A 643 14.67 -0.39 -14.67
C PHE A 643 15.65 0.77 -14.79
N GLU A 644 16.67 0.60 -15.62
CA GLU A 644 17.64 1.65 -15.96
C GLU A 644 17.61 1.81 -17.49
N ASP A 645 17.21 2.98 -17.99
CA ASP A 645 17.04 3.21 -19.44
C ASP A 645 16.12 2.20 -20.13
N ARG A 646 15.01 1.83 -19.45
CA ARG A 646 14.05 0.83 -19.94
C ARG A 646 14.66 -0.55 -20.15
N VAL A 647 15.74 -0.84 -19.44
CA VAL A 647 16.34 -2.16 -19.34
C VAL A 647 16.15 -2.66 -17.91
N MET A 648 15.48 -3.80 -17.77
CA MET A 648 15.33 -4.51 -16.51
C MET A 648 16.65 -5.23 -16.20
N LYS A 649 17.34 -4.80 -15.15
CA LYS A 649 18.47 -5.52 -14.55
C LYS A 649 17.96 -6.22 -13.30
N MET A 650 18.08 -7.55 -13.25
CA MET A 650 17.68 -8.35 -12.09
C MET A 650 18.83 -9.24 -11.59
N SER A 651 18.98 -9.34 -10.28
CA SER A 651 19.99 -10.19 -9.66
C SER A 651 19.58 -10.64 -8.25
N ARG A 652 20.45 -11.40 -7.59
CA ARG A 652 20.22 -11.97 -6.26
C ARG A 652 20.31 -10.92 -5.17
N LEU A 653 19.62 -11.15 -4.07
CA LEU A 653 19.74 -10.40 -2.83
C LEU A 653 19.84 -11.39 -1.68
N ARG A 654 20.79 -11.19 -0.77
CA ARG A 654 21.04 -12.08 0.36
C ARG A 654 20.98 -11.32 1.69
N ILE A 655 20.17 -11.83 2.61
CA ILE A 655 20.09 -11.38 4.00
C ILE A 655 20.58 -12.53 4.88
N GLY A 656 21.67 -12.31 5.62
CA GLY A 656 22.26 -13.26 6.55
C GLY A 656 21.38 -13.53 7.77
N ASP A 657 21.83 -14.44 8.64
CA ASP A 657 21.08 -14.85 9.82
C ASP A 657 20.95 -13.71 10.84
N SER A 658 19.83 -13.69 11.55
CA SER A 658 19.54 -12.78 12.67
C SER A 658 19.58 -11.28 12.30
N CYS A 659 19.36 -10.94 11.04
CA CYS A 659 19.24 -9.56 10.60
C CYS A 659 17.91 -8.94 11.03
N SER A 660 17.93 -7.64 11.36
CA SER A 660 16.74 -6.86 11.67
C SER A 660 16.62 -5.68 10.70
N ILE A 661 15.58 -5.66 9.87
CA ILE A 661 15.35 -4.64 8.85
C ILE A 661 14.12 -3.82 9.24
N GLY A 662 14.34 -2.54 9.48
CA GLY A 662 13.33 -1.57 9.88
C GLY A 662 12.33 -1.26 8.76
N PRO A 663 11.11 -0.82 9.10
CA PRO A 663 10.03 -0.64 8.14
C PRO A 663 10.38 0.35 7.04
N ARG A 664 9.81 0.14 5.84
CA ARG A 664 10.03 0.95 4.65
C ARG A 664 11.47 1.04 4.14
N ALA A 665 12.38 0.19 4.62
CA ALA A 665 13.69 0.07 4.02
C ALA A 665 13.58 -0.51 2.60
N VAL A 666 14.49 -0.11 1.71
CA VAL A 666 14.63 -0.65 0.36
C VAL A 666 16.00 -1.28 0.24
N ILE A 667 16.06 -2.55 -0.15
CA ILE A 667 17.31 -3.28 -0.36
C ILE A 667 17.36 -3.65 -1.84
N LEU A 668 18.34 -3.12 -2.56
CA LEU A 668 18.51 -3.35 -3.99
C LEU A 668 19.19 -4.69 -4.29
N TYR A 669 19.02 -5.17 -5.52
CA TYR A 669 19.67 -6.37 -6.03
C TYR A 669 21.21 -6.26 -5.93
N ASP A 670 21.87 -7.42 -5.91
CA ASP A 670 23.29 -7.61 -5.62
C ASP A 670 23.74 -7.19 -4.20
N ALA A 671 22.83 -6.71 -3.34
CA ALA A 671 23.16 -6.43 -1.95
C ALA A 671 23.33 -7.72 -1.12
N ILE A 672 24.29 -7.68 -0.20
CA ILE A 672 24.57 -8.73 0.78
C ILE A 672 24.55 -8.12 2.17
N LEU A 673 23.57 -8.49 2.99
CA LEU A 673 23.60 -8.19 4.41
C LEU A 673 24.20 -9.42 5.10
N GLU A 674 25.36 -9.27 5.74
CA GLU A 674 25.93 -10.35 6.54
C GLU A 674 25.12 -10.59 7.83
N GLN A 675 25.54 -11.54 8.66
CA GLN A 675 24.81 -11.94 9.86
C GLN A 675 24.70 -10.80 10.88
N GLU A 676 23.61 -10.77 11.64
CA GLU A 676 23.36 -9.82 12.74
C GLU A 676 23.36 -8.33 12.32
N VAL A 677 23.12 -8.03 11.04
CA VAL A 677 22.97 -6.65 10.56
C VAL A 677 21.64 -6.06 11.04
N THR A 678 21.69 -4.85 11.60
CA THR A 678 20.50 -4.04 11.85
C THR A 678 20.45 -2.90 10.83
N LEU A 679 19.37 -2.80 10.06
CA LEU A 679 19.10 -1.69 9.14
C LEU A 679 17.91 -0.88 9.66
N ASP A 680 18.09 0.42 9.87
CA ASP A 680 17.02 1.28 10.38
C ASP A 680 15.91 1.51 9.33
N ALA A 681 14.76 1.99 9.79
CA ALA A 681 13.63 2.32 8.93
C ALA A 681 14.00 3.34 7.84
N LEU A 682 13.26 3.33 6.72
CA LEU A 682 13.44 4.28 5.62
C LEU A 682 14.90 4.37 5.10
N SER A 683 15.64 3.27 5.18
CA SER A 683 17.02 3.18 4.70
C SER A 683 17.10 2.57 3.29
N LEU A 684 18.11 2.93 2.51
CA LEU A 684 18.36 2.41 1.16
C LEU A 684 19.72 1.71 1.11
N VAL A 685 19.72 0.39 0.92
CA VAL A 685 20.95 -0.37 0.65
C VAL A 685 21.20 -0.40 -0.85
N MET A 686 22.39 0.04 -1.26
CA MET A 686 22.74 0.20 -2.66
C MET A 686 23.01 -1.13 -3.35
N LYS A 687 22.88 -1.14 -4.68
CA LYS A 687 23.20 -2.32 -5.47
C LYS A 687 24.68 -2.70 -5.33
N GLY A 688 24.95 -3.98 -5.13
CA GLY A 688 26.30 -4.51 -4.92
C GLY A 688 26.92 -4.18 -3.56
N GLU A 689 26.19 -3.52 -2.66
CA GLU A 689 26.70 -3.16 -1.32
C GLU A 689 26.70 -4.37 -0.39
N THR A 690 27.78 -4.54 0.38
CA THR A 690 27.87 -5.55 1.44
C THR A 690 27.86 -4.87 2.80
N LEU A 691 26.84 -5.13 3.62
CA LEU A 691 26.77 -4.65 5.00
C LEU A 691 27.43 -5.69 5.91
N ALA A 692 28.51 -5.29 6.57
CA ALA A 692 29.35 -6.18 7.37
C ALA A 692 28.62 -6.77 8.60
N ALA A 693 29.02 -7.95 9.06
CA ALA A 693 28.36 -8.64 10.16
C ALA A 693 28.33 -7.82 11.45
N ALA A 694 27.26 -7.98 12.24
CA ALA A 694 27.07 -7.34 13.55
C ALA A 694 27.20 -5.81 13.55
N THR A 695 26.81 -5.15 12.45
CA THR A 695 26.82 -3.69 12.33
C THR A 695 25.40 -3.10 12.23
N CYS A 696 25.29 -1.81 12.54
CA CYS A 696 24.03 -1.05 12.48
C CYS A 696 24.12 -0.01 11.36
N TRP A 697 23.13 0.05 10.48
CA TRP A 697 23.10 0.94 9.34
C TRP A 697 21.83 1.78 9.33
N HIS A 698 21.92 2.99 8.79
CA HIS A 698 20.76 3.86 8.62
C HIS A 698 20.91 4.79 7.42
N GLY A 699 19.78 5.24 6.89
CA GLY A 699 19.68 6.35 5.96
C GLY A 699 19.55 5.97 4.49
N SER A 700 19.31 6.98 3.65
CA SER A 700 19.14 6.82 2.21
C SER A 700 20.14 7.72 1.47
N PRO A 701 21.26 7.18 0.95
CA PRO A 701 21.75 5.80 1.07
C PRO A 701 22.21 5.40 2.49
N ALA A 702 22.23 4.10 2.76
CA ALA A 702 22.60 3.54 4.06
C ALA A 702 24.06 3.82 4.40
N ARG A 703 24.32 4.12 5.68
CA ARG A 703 25.66 4.32 6.25
C ARG A 703 25.75 3.65 7.61
N ASN A 704 26.94 3.16 7.95
CA ASN A 704 27.20 2.54 9.25
C ASN A 704 27.07 3.59 10.38
N ARG A 705 26.43 3.21 11.48
CA ARG A 705 26.04 4.06 12.60
C ARG A 705 27.16 4.23 13.63
#